data_AF-A0A1H9VGH4-F1
#
_entry.id   AF-A0A1H9VGH4-F1
#
_cell.length_a   1.000
_cell.length_b   1.000
_cell.length_c   1.000
_cell.angle_alpha   90.00
_cell.angle_beta   90.00
_cell.angle_gamma   90.00
#
_symmetry.space_group_name_H-M   'P 1'
#
loop_
_entity.id
_entity.type
_entity.pdbx_description
1 polymer ?
#
loop_
_entity_poly.entity_id
_entity_poly.type
_entity_poly.pdbx_seq_one_letter_code
_entity_poly.pdbx_strand_id
1 'polypeptide(L)'
;MKKFNVTFAGDTSLGDNHLKKRGRESALERLETNPLSFFKKMMPLVKQSDYLIVNLETDLDEKTGKEENINVVGEKASRTIDVFNKIGVSAVNMANDQMAESDSLLKTKDQLAKAGITGFGGGENIEEALKPLTIELKGESGLKKVYVFSGMQTSGRTNQPGYFANNESPGISSLDEVNSRIETLRNEEPDALIIVFPHWQGMNYKWVADLARYQKTCRNLLASGADYVFGHGTHTANPIEKNENGTIVYSLGNFVFNSNGRYNSARAIPYSLIVNLEITENEGKWEVEEKYYPIVTDNKRTKFNSRPVKKQEAAKLKTELIAKLPLEHGQYAYVRYNDDFGYFYKLNPTKNVLRRFGTDIKGNGYKKYKEAGLLKTIDQPFVEEVQTFWNTNYGKNVDATIHAVFNNLTGRQDPRVVPFKTMRQELIPYFNKVGKRNMYSDKNLYDKLISTDQAAKTIIKRVRGNYFSEHNDYLSPDDAWRELYRKGMDFIIKPTVTNNGVGISKVVFKDNKFFIKDKEISLEDLENDYGPNFVAQEVITQHPVMGEPHPNSVNSLRMVTLRWKGEIKYLLTFARFGAHGSVKDNAGSGGVCCGVADDGTFLPVAMDEKANTYTHHPSTNYEFAQGAKVPNFEECKSFVKELHKDILHHDYISWDVAIGEDGKPIFVELNFTGVTWLYQLAAQKPLFGDLTEEVLQHVSAELKKNRSPRDYRPANYGG
;
A
#
# COMPACT_ATOMS: atom_id res chain seq x y z
N MET A 1 29.47 27.83 -3.04
CA MET A 1 28.57 26.73 -2.60
C MET A 1 29.36 25.44 -2.64
N LYS A 2 29.71 24.92 -1.46
CA LYS A 2 30.51 23.70 -1.33
C LYS A 2 29.61 22.54 -0.93
N LYS A 3 29.82 21.38 -1.56
CA LYS A 3 29.00 20.17 -1.38
C LYS A 3 29.89 19.01 -0.95
N PHE A 4 29.37 18.21 -0.02
CA PHE A 4 29.99 16.99 0.49
C PHE A 4 29.00 15.83 0.42
N ASN A 5 29.50 14.64 0.11
CA ASN A 5 28.72 13.39 0.08
C ASN A 5 29.22 12.45 1.18
N VAL A 6 28.43 12.30 2.23
CA VAL A 6 28.67 11.31 3.29
C VAL A 6 27.78 10.10 3.04
N THR A 7 28.40 8.99 2.66
CA THR A 7 27.70 7.76 2.27
C THR A 7 27.84 6.68 3.32
N PHE A 8 26.72 6.04 3.58
CA PHE A 8 26.54 5.04 4.61
C PHE A 8 26.01 3.75 3.98
N ALA A 9 26.78 2.67 4.08
CA ALA A 9 26.40 1.37 3.56
C ALA A 9 26.25 0.34 4.67
N GLY A 10 25.50 -0.70 4.36
CA GLY A 10 25.14 -1.77 5.27
C GLY A 10 26.27 -2.73 5.66
N ASP A 11 25.87 -3.91 6.10
CA ASP A 11 26.73 -5.00 6.57
C ASP A 11 27.71 -5.43 5.47
N THR A 12 29.00 -5.47 5.81
CA THR A 12 30.09 -5.68 4.86
C THR A 12 31.04 -6.77 5.36
N SER A 13 31.29 -7.75 4.49
CA SER A 13 32.26 -8.84 4.66
C SER A 13 32.63 -9.39 3.27
N LEU A 14 33.93 -9.49 2.97
CA LEU A 14 34.46 -10.13 1.77
C LEU A 14 34.25 -11.65 1.77
N GLY A 15 34.00 -12.25 2.92
CA GLY A 15 33.55 -13.63 3.06
C GLY A 15 34.65 -14.67 2.87
N ASP A 16 35.91 -14.34 3.16
CA ASP A 16 37.08 -15.21 3.04
C ASP A 16 36.83 -16.66 3.51
N ASN A 17 36.23 -16.81 4.68
CA ASN A 17 35.92 -18.12 5.26
C ASN A 17 34.52 -18.62 4.88
N HIS A 18 33.57 -17.72 4.63
CA HIS A 18 32.26 -18.11 4.14
C HIS A 18 32.33 -18.77 2.76
N LEU A 19 33.20 -18.28 1.87
CA LEU A 19 33.37 -18.81 0.52
C LEU A 19 34.20 -20.10 0.48
N LYS A 20 34.95 -20.45 1.53
CA LYS A 20 35.67 -21.74 1.63
C LYS A 20 34.74 -22.97 1.82
N LYS A 21 33.46 -22.77 2.13
CA LYS A 21 32.49 -23.87 2.28
C LYS A 21 32.13 -24.47 0.91
N ARG A 22 31.93 -25.80 0.86
CA ARG A 22 31.62 -26.57 -0.37
C ARG A 22 30.56 -25.88 -1.27
N GLY A 23 30.82 -25.80 -2.57
CA GLY A 23 29.90 -25.26 -3.59
C GLY A 23 30.03 -23.75 -3.84
N ARG A 24 31.18 -23.15 -3.51
CA ARG A 24 31.48 -21.71 -3.66
C ARG A 24 32.86 -21.45 -4.25
N GLU A 25 33.45 -22.47 -4.87
CA GLU A 25 34.84 -22.49 -5.34
C GLU A 25 35.11 -21.33 -6.34
N SER A 26 34.18 -21.07 -7.26
CA SER A 26 34.29 -19.98 -8.23
C SER A 26 34.21 -18.58 -7.60
N ALA A 27 33.43 -18.41 -6.54
CA ALA A 27 33.35 -17.15 -5.82
C ALA A 27 34.61 -16.93 -4.97
N LEU A 28 35.13 -17.99 -4.35
CA LEU A 28 36.41 -17.94 -3.63
C LEU A 28 37.56 -17.59 -4.57
N GLU A 29 37.68 -18.28 -5.71
CA GLU A 29 38.70 -17.99 -6.74
C GLU A 29 38.61 -16.53 -7.22
N ARG A 30 37.38 -16.03 -7.45
CA ARG A 30 37.15 -14.63 -7.80
C ARG A 30 37.59 -13.67 -6.68
N LEU A 31 37.37 -14.01 -5.41
CA LEU A 31 37.81 -13.19 -4.28
C LEU A 31 39.34 -13.15 -4.19
N GLU A 32 40.01 -14.27 -4.46
CA GLU A 32 41.47 -14.36 -4.41
C GLU A 32 42.15 -13.66 -5.59
N THR A 33 41.56 -13.73 -6.78
CA THR A 33 42.15 -13.19 -8.02
C THR A 33 41.71 -11.77 -8.36
N ASN A 34 40.47 -11.38 -8.03
CA ASN A 34 39.88 -10.08 -8.39
C ASN A 34 38.81 -9.63 -7.38
N PRO A 35 39.19 -9.33 -6.12
CA PRO A 35 38.24 -9.01 -5.05
C PRO A 35 37.41 -7.75 -5.32
N LEU A 36 37.97 -6.75 -6.02
CA LEU A 36 37.23 -5.54 -6.40
C LEU A 36 36.02 -5.82 -7.31
N SER A 37 36.02 -6.95 -8.01
CA SER A 37 34.92 -7.28 -8.90
C SER A 37 33.58 -7.42 -8.18
N PHE A 38 33.56 -7.73 -6.87
CA PHE A 38 32.33 -7.80 -6.06
C PHE A 38 31.66 -6.44 -5.86
N PHE A 39 32.44 -5.35 -5.96
CA PHE A 39 31.98 -3.98 -5.83
C PHE A 39 31.73 -3.30 -7.18
N LYS A 40 32.04 -3.96 -8.31
CA LYS A 40 32.04 -3.35 -9.66
C LYS A 40 30.77 -2.57 -9.97
N LYS A 41 29.60 -3.07 -9.58
CA LYS A 41 28.31 -2.43 -9.85
C LYS A 41 27.95 -1.31 -8.85
N MET A 42 28.64 -1.24 -7.72
CA MET A 42 28.50 -0.21 -6.68
C MET A 42 29.52 0.92 -6.84
N MET A 43 30.63 0.69 -7.56
CA MET A 43 31.69 1.69 -7.79
C MET A 43 31.20 3.09 -8.17
N PRO A 44 30.19 3.27 -9.05
CA PRO A 44 29.76 4.61 -9.43
C PRO A 44 29.16 5.43 -8.29
N LEU A 45 28.54 4.81 -7.28
CA LEU A 45 28.06 5.53 -6.09
C LEU A 45 29.19 5.79 -5.11
N VAL A 46 29.96 4.76 -4.77
CA VAL A 46 30.96 4.89 -3.70
C VAL A 46 32.10 5.83 -4.09
N LYS A 47 32.48 5.91 -5.38
CA LYS A 47 33.50 6.86 -5.86
C LYS A 47 33.10 8.34 -5.78
N GLN A 48 31.81 8.64 -5.63
CA GLN A 48 31.34 10.02 -5.46
C GLN A 48 31.29 10.44 -3.98
N SER A 49 31.62 9.53 -3.06
CA SER A 49 31.56 9.78 -1.62
C SER A 49 32.85 10.43 -1.17
N ASP A 50 32.75 11.55 -0.45
CA ASP A 50 33.89 12.13 0.26
C ASP A 50 34.22 11.30 1.50
N TYR A 51 33.18 10.71 2.11
CA TYR A 51 33.29 9.78 3.22
C TYR A 51 32.40 8.56 2.96
N LEU A 52 32.99 7.36 2.95
CA LEU A 52 32.24 6.10 2.89
C LEU A 52 32.38 5.37 4.22
N ILE A 53 31.25 5.12 4.86
CA ILE A 53 31.16 4.49 6.18
C ILE A 53 30.36 3.21 6.05
N VAL A 54 30.89 2.09 6.57
CA VAL A 54 30.27 0.76 6.45
C VAL A 54 30.20 0.05 7.79
N ASN A 55 29.29 -0.93 7.93
CA ASN A 55 29.31 -1.84 9.08
C ASN A 55 30.21 -3.05 8.78
N LEU A 56 31.34 -3.17 9.49
CA LEU A 56 32.28 -4.28 9.31
C LEU A 56 31.84 -5.46 10.18
N GLU A 57 31.14 -6.42 9.59
CA GLU A 57 30.51 -7.54 10.30
C GLU A 57 31.40 -8.79 10.23
N THR A 58 32.68 -8.62 10.61
CA THR A 58 33.73 -9.65 10.68
C THR A 58 34.97 -9.04 11.33
N ASP A 59 35.84 -9.84 11.95
CA ASP A 59 37.14 -9.38 12.41
C ASP A 59 38.24 -9.56 11.34
N LEU A 60 39.38 -8.90 11.53
CA LEU A 60 40.55 -9.00 10.65
C LEU A 60 41.69 -9.82 11.29
N ASP A 61 41.38 -10.66 12.30
CA ASP A 61 42.35 -11.57 12.90
C ASP A 61 42.33 -12.90 12.16
N GLU A 62 43.34 -13.15 11.32
CA GLU A 62 43.43 -14.39 10.54
C GLU A 62 43.72 -15.58 11.48
N LYS A 63 42.66 -16.21 11.99
CA LYS A 63 42.77 -17.41 12.83
C LYS A 63 43.26 -18.60 11.99
N THR A 64 44.52 -18.99 12.17
CA THR A 64 45.11 -20.19 11.56
C THR A 64 44.87 -21.43 12.43
N GLY A 65 43.73 -22.12 12.29
CA GLY A 65 43.49 -23.37 13.02
C GLY A 65 42.13 -24.03 12.79
N LYS A 66 42.10 -25.38 12.80
CA LYS A 66 40.87 -26.19 12.92
C LYS A 66 40.43 -26.16 14.39
N GLU A 67 39.62 -25.19 14.77
CA GLU A 67 38.80 -25.33 15.98
C GLU A 67 37.35 -25.46 15.57
N GLU A 68 36.81 -26.67 15.73
CA GLU A 68 35.48 -27.07 15.26
C GLU A 68 34.32 -26.42 16.03
N ASN A 69 34.56 -25.53 17.00
CA ASN A 69 33.50 -25.05 17.91
C ASN A 69 33.49 -23.56 18.28
N ILE A 70 34.19 -22.68 17.56
CA ILE A 70 34.07 -21.22 17.76
C ILE A 70 33.55 -20.56 16.48
N ASN A 71 32.38 -19.91 16.56
CA ASN A 71 31.69 -19.24 15.44
C ASN A 71 32.32 -17.88 15.04
N VAL A 72 33.51 -17.53 15.53
CA VAL A 72 34.18 -16.26 15.24
C VAL A 72 35.09 -16.46 14.03
N VAL A 73 34.82 -15.71 12.97
CA VAL A 73 35.33 -15.97 11.62
C VAL A 73 36.03 -14.71 11.10
N GLY A 74 37.36 -14.70 11.13
CA GLY A 74 38.16 -13.58 10.65
C GLY A 74 38.48 -13.59 9.16
N GLU A 75 38.62 -12.39 8.56
CA GLU A 75 39.04 -12.19 7.18
C GLU A 75 40.55 -12.00 7.03
N LYS A 76 41.03 -12.14 5.79
CA LYS A 76 42.41 -11.77 5.45
C LYS A 76 42.55 -10.25 5.47
N ALA A 77 43.07 -9.72 6.57
CA ALA A 77 43.28 -8.30 6.81
C ALA A 77 43.83 -7.55 5.59
N SER A 78 44.92 -8.06 5.00
CA SER A 78 45.61 -7.43 3.87
C SER A 78 44.70 -7.25 2.65
N ARG A 79 43.84 -8.23 2.35
CA ARG A 79 42.89 -8.14 1.24
C ARG A 79 41.76 -7.19 1.54
N THR A 80 41.16 -7.30 2.73
CA THR A 80 40.03 -6.44 3.12
C THR A 80 40.43 -4.98 3.13
N ILE A 81 41.60 -4.67 3.69
CA ILE A 81 42.19 -3.32 3.69
C ILE A 81 42.48 -2.81 2.27
N ASP A 82 43.10 -3.63 1.41
CA ASP A 82 43.38 -3.24 0.02
C ASP A 82 42.10 -2.89 -0.75
N VAL A 83 41.04 -3.69 -0.59
CA VAL A 83 39.73 -3.43 -1.19
C VAL A 83 39.11 -2.16 -0.62
N PHE A 84 39.11 -2.00 0.71
CA PHE A 84 38.53 -0.85 1.39
C PHE A 84 39.18 0.46 0.95
N ASN A 85 40.51 0.50 0.86
CA ASN A 85 41.24 1.65 0.34
C ASN A 85 40.88 1.96 -1.12
N LYS A 86 40.78 0.93 -1.98
CA LYS A 86 40.46 1.10 -3.41
C LYS A 86 39.02 1.55 -3.67
N ILE A 87 38.08 1.20 -2.79
CA ILE A 87 36.68 1.66 -2.88
C ILE A 87 36.41 2.94 -2.08
N GLY A 88 37.38 3.42 -1.30
CA GLY A 88 37.33 4.68 -0.57
C GLY A 88 36.64 4.61 0.81
N VAL A 89 36.63 3.46 1.49
CA VAL A 89 36.12 3.36 2.87
C VAL A 89 36.97 4.23 3.79
N SER A 90 36.32 5.18 4.46
CA SER A 90 36.96 6.13 5.38
C SER A 90 36.87 5.65 6.83
N ALA A 91 35.76 4.97 7.18
CA ALA A 91 35.53 4.47 8.53
C ALA A 91 34.65 3.23 8.54
N VAL A 92 34.76 2.44 9.61
CA VAL A 92 33.98 1.22 9.81
C VAL A 92 33.38 1.16 11.21
N ASN A 93 32.11 0.77 11.29
CA ASN A 93 31.48 0.41 12.55
C ASN A 93 31.95 -0.99 12.98
N MET A 94 32.37 -1.11 14.25
CA MET A 94 32.78 -2.36 14.89
C MET A 94 31.84 -2.80 16.03
N ALA A 95 30.85 -2.00 16.44
CA ALA A 95 29.93 -2.37 17.52
C ALA A 95 28.84 -3.34 17.01
N ASN A 96 29.21 -4.58 16.75
CA ASN A 96 28.34 -5.64 16.28
C ASN A 96 28.69 -7.01 16.88
N ASP A 97 27.90 -8.03 16.56
CA ASP A 97 28.00 -9.34 17.19
C ASP A 97 29.17 -10.21 16.71
N GLN A 98 29.93 -9.77 15.70
CA GLN A 98 31.14 -10.47 15.24
C GLN A 98 32.41 -10.00 15.96
N MET A 99 32.37 -8.83 16.61
CA MET A 99 33.50 -8.25 17.36
C MET A 99 33.49 -8.65 18.85
N ALA A 100 33.21 -9.92 19.08
CA ALA A 100 32.97 -10.53 20.39
C ALA A 100 34.21 -10.64 21.27
N GLU A 101 35.35 -10.93 20.65
CA GLU A 101 36.61 -11.21 21.35
C GLU A 101 37.49 -9.97 21.34
N SER A 102 37.82 -9.49 22.53
CA SER A 102 38.54 -8.23 22.71
C SER A 102 39.89 -8.19 22.00
N ASP A 103 40.67 -9.28 22.01
CA ASP A 103 41.96 -9.34 21.32
C ASP A 103 41.80 -9.18 19.80
N SER A 104 40.79 -9.83 19.23
CA SER A 104 40.49 -9.74 17.80
C SER A 104 39.99 -8.35 17.41
N LEU A 105 39.14 -7.75 18.25
CA LEU A 105 38.68 -6.37 18.10
C LEU A 105 39.85 -5.37 18.09
N LEU A 106 40.75 -5.45 19.08
CA LEU A 106 41.89 -4.53 19.20
C LEU A 106 42.88 -4.70 18.05
N LYS A 107 43.19 -5.94 17.64
CA LYS A 107 44.01 -6.20 16.44
C LYS A 107 43.38 -5.63 15.17
N THR A 108 42.08 -5.85 14.99
CA THR A 108 41.34 -5.32 13.83
C THR A 108 41.42 -3.81 13.80
N LYS A 109 41.21 -3.16 14.95
CA LYS A 109 41.31 -1.71 15.10
C LYS A 109 42.70 -1.18 14.76
N ASP A 110 43.77 -1.81 15.26
CA ASP A 110 45.15 -1.43 14.96
C ASP A 110 45.48 -1.57 13.46
N GLN A 111 45.06 -2.67 12.83
CA GLN A 111 45.26 -2.89 11.39
C GLN A 111 44.52 -1.85 10.54
N LEU A 112 43.29 -1.50 10.90
CA LEU A 112 42.52 -0.44 10.23
C LEU A 112 43.20 0.93 10.40
N ALA A 113 43.64 1.26 11.62
CA ALA A 113 44.32 2.51 11.91
C ALA A 113 45.63 2.66 11.11
N LYS A 114 46.44 1.60 11.01
CA LYS A 114 47.65 1.56 10.18
C LYS A 114 47.38 1.77 8.69
N ALA A 115 46.16 1.43 8.24
CA ALA A 115 45.72 1.62 6.87
C ALA A 115 45.04 2.99 6.62
N GLY A 116 44.88 3.83 7.65
CA GLY A 116 44.18 5.11 7.55
C GLY A 116 42.65 5.00 7.56
N ILE A 117 42.10 3.85 7.97
CA ILE A 117 40.65 3.61 8.10
C ILE A 117 40.28 3.73 9.57
N THR A 118 39.29 4.57 9.89
CA THR A 118 38.88 4.78 11.28
C THR A 118 37.90 3.71 11.74
N GLY A 119 38.26 2.89 12.72
CA GLY A 119 37.32 2.01 13.42
C GLY A 119 36.65 2.73 14.60
N PHE A 120 35.32 2.67 14.71
CA PHE A 120 34.56 3.24 15.83
C PHE A 120 33.57 2.23 16.43
N GLY A 121 33.08 2.51 17.65
CA GLY A 121 32.16 1.62 18.39
C GLY A 121 32.86 0.50 19.17
N GLY A 122 34.19 0.48 19.24
CA GLY A 122 34.96 -0.46 20.04
C GLY A 122 36.33 0.11 20.45
N GLY A 123 36.81 -0.31 21.61
CA GLY A 123 38.04 0.22 22.18
C GLY A 123 38.57 -0.55 23.37
N GLU A 124 39.67 -0.04 23.92
CA GLU A 124 40.38 -0.56 25.08
C GLU A 124 39.60 -0.41 26.39
N ASN A 125 38.66 0.53 26.42
CA ASN A 125 37.77 0.83 27.53
C ASN A 125 36.50 1.55 27.03
N ILE A 126 35.57 1.81 27.94
CA ILE A 126 34.26 2.39 27.62
C ILE A 126 34.35 3.80 27.02
N GLU A 127 35.26 4.64 27.50
CA GLU A 127 35.47 6.00 26.95
C GLU A 127 35.88 5.94 25.47
N GLU A 128 36.77 5.01 25.13
CA GLU A 128 37.21 4.83 23.76
C GLU A 128 36.11 4.18 22.88
N ALA A 129 35.37 3.21 23.41
CA ALA A 129 34.28 2.56 22.69
C ALA A 129 33.11 3.51 22.39
N LEU A 130 32.82 4.46 23.29
CA LEU A 130 31.78 5.48 23.13
C LEU A 130 32.23 6.70 22.32
N LYS A 131 33.52 6.79 21.95
CA LYS A 131 34.03 7.89 21.14
C LYS A 131 33.43 7.84 19.73
N PRO A 132 32.66 8.85 19.29
CA PRO A 132 32.08 8.85 17.97
C PRO A 132 33.15 9.06 16.90
N LEU A 133 32.89 8.56 15.69
CA LEU A 133 33.58 9.05 14.51
C LEU A 133 33.25 10.53 14.35
N THR A 134 34.27 11.37 14.21
CA THR A 134 34.13 12.82 14.01
C THR A 134 34.58 13.17 12.60
N ILE A 135 33.70 13.80 11.83
CA ILE A 135 33.97 14.30 10.48
C ILE A 135 33.79 15.81 10.49
N GLU A 136 34.80 16.52 9.99
CA GLU A 136 34.82 17.97 9.90
C GLU A 136 34.70 18.41 8.44
N LEU A 137 33.52 18.92 8.07
CA LEU A 137 33.23 19.40 6.72
C LEU A 137 33.56 20.90 6.65
N LYS A 138 34.70 21.23 6.05
CA LYS A 138 35.18 22.61 5.92
C LYS A 138 34.60 23.28 4.68
N GLY A 139 33.59 24.13 4.88
CA GLY A 139 32.98 25.00 3.87
C GLY A 139 33.91 26.10 3.32
N GLU A 140 33.34 26.97 2.49
CA GLU A 140 33.91 28.27 2.09
C GLU A 140 33.89 29.27 3.26
N SER A 141 32.82 29.27 4.07
CA SER A 141 32.58 30.28 5.12
C SER A 141 32.33 29.71 6.53
N GLY A 142 32.14 28.40 6.67
CA GLY A 142 31.87 27.75 7.95
C GLY A 142 32.42 26.32 8.07
N LEU A 143 32.20 25.72 9.23
CA LEU A 143 32.56 24.35 9.57
C LEU A 143 31.29 23.61 10.01
N LYS A 144 31.03 22.43 9.45
CA LYS A 144 29.98 21.52 9.92
C LYS A 144 30.63 20.28 10.51
N LYS A 145 30.36 20.00 11.78
CA LYS A 145 30.75 18.76 12.44
C LYS A 145 29.68 17.70 12.26
N VAL A 146 30.10 16.49 11.91
CA VAL A 146 29.26 15.30 11.84
C VAL A 146 29.82 14.26 12.80
N TYR A 147 28.97 13.77 13.70
CA TYR A 147 29.32 12.74 14.67
C TYR A 147 28.54 11.47 14.39
N VAL A 148 29.24 10.33 14.34
CA VAL A 148 28.63 9.02 14.14
C VAL A 148 28.91 8.15 15.35
N PHE A 149 27.88 7.90 16.14
CA PHE A 149 27.91 6.93 17.24
C PHE A 149 27.56 5.54 16.73
N SER A 150 28.04 4.51 17.42
CA SER A 150 27.52 3.17 17.27
C SER A 150 27.34 2.51 18.63
N GLY A 151 26.47 1.51 18.66
CA GLY A 151 26.29 0.61 19.78
C GLY A 151 25.47 -0.60 19.37
N MET A 152 25.64 -1.71 20.08
CA MET A 152 24.84 -2.91 19.86
C MET A 152 23.67 -2.97 20.84
N GLN A 153 22.48 -3.32 20.35
CA GLN A 153 21.36 -3.69 21.21
C GLN A 153 21.50 -5.14 21.66
N THR A 154 21.57 -5.38 22.96
CA THR A 154 21.60 -6.74 23.51
C THR A 154 20.27 -7.48 23.33
N SER A 155 20.38 -8.80 23.21
CA SER A 155 19.26 -9.72 23.44
C SER A 155 19.70 -10.66 24.57
N GLY A 156 18.77 -11.20 25.38
CA GLY A 156 19.11 -11.94 26.61
C GLY A 156 20.10 -13.12 26.51
N ARG A 157 20.58 -13.49 25.30
CA ARG A 157 21.68 -14.44 25.06
C ARG A 157 23.10 -13.85 25.16
N THR A 158 23.26 -12.52 25.14
CA THR A 158 24.58 -11.85 24.95
C THR A 158 24.98 -10.89 26.03
N ASN A 159 24.39 -11.04 27.21
CA ASN A 159 25.00 -10.55 28.44
C ASN A 159 26.16 -11.47 28.88
N GLN A 160 27.05 -11.81 27.95
CA GLN A 160 28.23 -12.61 28.24
C GLN A 160 29.35 -11.68 28.69
N PRO A 161 30.13 -12.07 29.72
CA PRO A 161 31.29 -11.30 30.15
C PRO A 161 32.26 -11.07 28.97
N GLY A 162 32.69 -9.82 28.76
CA GLY A 162 33.75 -9.47 27.81
C GLY A 162 33.31 -8.91 26.45
N TYR A 163 32.01 -8.86 26.13
CA TYR A 163 31.55 -8.23 24.88
C TYR A 163 31.59 -6.70 24.93
N PHE A 164 31.07 -6.12 26.01
CA PHE A 164 30.98 -4.67 26.16
C PHE A 164 32.19 -4.13 26.89
N ALA A 165 32.69 -2.99 26.43
CA ALA A 165 33.77 -2.29 27.11
C ALA A 165 33.29 -1.82 28.48
N ASN A 166 34.20 -1.79 29.45
CA ASN A 166 33.99 -1.09 30.73
C ASN A 166 35.23 -0.24 31.04
N ASN A 167 35.34 0.31 32.24
CA ASN A 167 36.46 1.17 32.62
C ASN A 167 37.84 0.47 32.55
N GLU A 168 37.87 -0.86 32.73
CA GLU A 168 39.10 -1.63 32.88
C GLU A 168 39.31 -2.69 31.78
N SER A 169 38.30 -2.96 30.95
CA SER A 169 38.38 -4.00 29.92
C SER A 169 37.92 -3.55 28.54
N PRO A 170 38.60 -4.02 27.48
CA PRO A 170 38.25 -3.76 26.09
C PRO A 170 36.93 -4.40 25.68
N GLY A 171 36.25 -3.79 24.72
CA GLY A 171 35.01 -4.29 24.11
C GLY A 171 34.32 -3.28 23.22
N ILE A 172 33.07 -3.57 22.85
CA ILE A 172 32.22 -2.68 22.04
C ILE A 172 31.28 -1.84 22.89
N SER A 173 30.73 -0.77 22.31
CA SER A 173 29.75 0.09 22.97
C SER A 173 28.32 -0.52 23.00
N SER A 174 27.58 -0.25 24.07
CA SER A 174 26.15 -0.56 24.18
C SER A 174 25.30 0.63 23.71
N LEU A 175 24.08 0.37 23.20
CA LEU A 175 23.18 1.48 22.83
C LEU A 175 22.65 2.28 24.02
N ASP A 176 22.55 1.67 25.19
CA ASP A 176 22.04 2.35 26.39
C ASP A 176 22.98 3.48 26.82
N GLU A 177 24.30 3.25 26.77
CA GLU A 177 25.32 4.25 27.09
C GLU A 177 25.43 5.35 26.02
N VAL A 178 25.18 5.00 24.75
CA VAL A 178 25.19 5.95 23.63
C VAL A 178 24.13 7.04 23.78
N ASN A 179 22.93 6.73 24.30
CA ASN A 179 21.86 7.74 24.48
C ASN A 179 22.34 8.93 25.31
N SER A 180 22.92 8.66 26.49
CA SER A 180 23.39 9.70 27.42
C SER A 180 24.50 10.55 26.80
N ARG A 181 25.34 9.94 25.96
CA ARG A 181 26.42 10.64 25.27
C ARG A 181 25.91 11.54 24.16
N ILE A 182 24.87 11.13 23.44
CA ILE A 182 24.19 11.97 22.44
C ILE A 182 23.58 13.21 23.10
N GLU A 183 22.90 13.06 24.23
CA GLU A 183 22.33 14.21 24.96
C GLU A 183 23.41 15.22 25.37
N THR A 184 24.51 14.71 25.92
CA THR A 184 25.65 15.56 26.33
C THR A 184 26.23 16.29 25.12
N LEU A 185 26.51 15.58 24.02
CA LEU A 185 27.07 16.16 22.82
C LEU A 185 26.13 17.17 22.16
N ARG A 186 24.82 16.89 22.10
CA ARG A 186 23.84 17.82 21.52
C ARG A 186 23.78 19.13 22.30
N ASN A 187 23.98 19.10 23.62
CA ASN A 187 24.06 20.31 24.44
C ASN A 187 25.37 21.09 24.21
N GLU A 188 26.48 20.39 24.02
CA GLU A 188 27.80 21.01 23.77
C GLU A 188 27.92 21.56 22.34
N GLU A 189 27.34 20.87 21.36
CA GLU A 189 27.43 21.17 19.92
C GLU A 189 26.02 21.20 19.27
N PRO A 190 25.18 22.23 19.54
CA PRO A 190 23.80 22.28 19.09
C PRO A 190 23.61 22.18 17.58
N ASP A 191 24.57 22.69 16.81
CA ASP A 191 24.54 22.73 15.35
C ASP A 191 25.17 21.51 14.67
N ALA A 192 25.72 20.55 15.42
CA ALA A 192 26.33 19.37 14.83
C ALA A 192 25.28 18.45 14.16
N LEU A 193 25.71 17.67 13.18
CA LEU A 193 24.88 16.57 12.66
C LEU A 193 25.21 15.29 13.43
N ILE A 194 24.23 14.70 14.11
CA ILE A 194 24.44 13.52 14.95
C ILE A 194 23.73 12.30 14.34
N ILE A 195 24.49 11.25 14.10
CA ILE A 195 24.05 10.02 13.43
C ILE A 195 24.34 8.84 14.33
N VAL A 196 23.44 7.86 14.38
CA VAL A 196 23.63 6.62 15.15
C VAL A 196 23.59 5.41 14.23
N PHE A 197 24.56 4.51 14.41
CA PHE A 197 24.77 3.26 13.67
C PHE A 197 24.46 2.04 14.57
N PRO A 198 23.20 1.81 14.97
CA PRO A 198 22.89 0.71 15.87
C PRO A 198 22.97 -0.65 15.18
N HIS A 199 23.42 -1.67 15.92
CA HIS A 199 23.39 -3.07 15.46
C HIS A 199 22.33 -3.91 16.19
N TRP A 200 21.46 -4.60 15.45
CA TRP A 200 20.35 -5.38 15.99
C TRP A 200 20.64 -6.87 16.05
N GLN A 201 21.15 -7.32 17.19
CA GLN A 201 21.48 -8.72 17.35
C GLN A 201 20.24 -9.64 17.31
N GLY A 202 20.37 -10.78 16.60
CA GLY A 202 19.34 -11.82 16.52
C GLY A 202 18.15 -11.49 15.61
N MET A 203 18.23 -10.38 14.87
CA MET A 203 17.18 -9.88 13.98
C MET A 203 17.42 -10.19 12.49
N ASN A 204 18.32 -11.14 12.20
CA ASN A 204 18.65 -11.55 10.84
C ASN A 204 17.37 -11.88 10.05
N TYR A 205 17.20 -11.21 8.92
CA TYR A 205 16.10 -11.32 7.96
C TYR A 205 14.71 -10.95 8.53
N LYS A 206 14.64 -10.15 9.61
CA LYS A 206 13.38 -9.72 10.23
C LYS A 206 13.09 -8.24 9.99
N TRP A 207 11.80 -7.93 10.09
CA TRP A 207 11.27 -6.57 10.15
C TRP A 207 11.37 -6.04 11.58
N VAL A 208 12.48 -5.38 11.90
CA VAL A 208 12.70 -4.74 13.20
C VAL A 208 11.66 -3.65 13.45
N ALA A 209 11.21 -2.98 12.38
CA ALA A 209 10.13 -1.99 12.44
C ALA A 209 8.78 -2.56 12.89
N ASP A 210 8.54 -3.88 12.86
CA ASP A 210 7.29 -4.49 13.37
C ASP A 210 7.28 -4.59 14.92
N LEU A 211 8.42 -4.35 15.57
CA LEU A 211 8.61 -4.61 17.00
C LEU A 211 8.70 -3.29 17.79
N ALA A 212 7.69 -3.04 18.63
CA ALA A 212 7.56 -1.80 19.42
C ALA A 212 8.81 -1.44 20.24
N ARG A 213 9.57 -2.42 20.73
CA ARG A 213 10.81 -2.17 21.49
C ARG A 213 11.87 -1.44 20.66
N TYR A 214 12.07 -1.81 19.39
CA TYR A 214 13.07 -1.18 18.54
C TYR A 214 12.57 0.16 18.00
N GLN A 215 11.26 0.29 17.75
CA GLN A 215 10.64 1.60 17.48
C GLN A 215 10.93 2.58 18.61
N LYS A 216 10.71 2.14 19.86
CA LYS A 216 11.00 2.94 21.05
C LYS A 216 12.49 3.27 21.16
N THR A 217 13.39 2.30 20.99
CA THR A 217 14.84 2.55 21.03
C THR A 217 15.26 3.59 19.99
N CYS A 218 14.85 3.45 18.72
CA CYS A 218 15.21 4.40 17.67
C CYS A 218 14.64 5.80 17.92
N ARG A 219 13.39 5.90 18.39
CA ARG A 219 12.76 7.18 18.73
C ARG A 219 13.41 7.84 19.93
N ASN A 220 13.88 7.07 20.91
CA ASN A 220 14.65 7.59 22.05
C ASN A 220 16.00 8.18 21.61
N LEU A 221 16.68 7.56 20.64
CA LEU A 221 17.92 8.12 20.07
C LEU A 221 17.67 9.48 19.41
N LEU A 222 16.58 9.62 18.64
CA LEU A 222 16.18 10.92 18.09
C LEU A 222 15.84 11.92 19.19
N ALA A 223 15.07 11.50 20.20
CA ALA A 223 14.69 12.35 21.34
C ALA A 223 15.90 12.80 22.17
N SER A 224 16.97 12.00 22.21
CA SER A 224 18.24 12.34 22.86
C SER A 224 19.04 13.40 22.09
N GLY A 225 18.67 13.66 20.82
CA GLY A 225 19.31 14.67 19.97
C GLY A 225 19.96 14.13 18.70
N ALA A 226 19.80 12.85 18.35
CA ALA A 226 20.25 12.36 17.04
C ALA A 226 19.35 12.89 15.91
N ASP A 227 19.95 13.23 14.77
CA ASP A 227 19.22 13.60 13.55
C ASP A 227 18.84 12.35 12.72
N TYR A 228 19.73 11.35 12.74
CA TYR A 228 19.61 10.14 11.92
C TYR A 228 19.93 8.87 12.70
N VAL A 229 19.17 7.80 12.44
CA VAL A 229 19.46 6.45 12.93
C VAL A 229 19.52 5.49 11.74
N PHE A 230 20.65 4.83 11.48
CA PHE A 230 20.82 3.87 10.40
C PHE A 230 21.18 2.49 10.98
N GLY A 231 20.18 1.61 11.07
CA GLY A 231 20.33 0.31 11.71
C GLY A 231 21.01 -0.77 10.86
N HIS A 232 21.48 -1.82 11.53
CA HIS A 232 22.26 -2.92 10.94
C HIS A 232 21.91 -4.30 11.55
N GLY A 233 22.43 -5.39 10.96
CA GLY A 233 22.34 -6.75 11.51
C GLY A 233 21.08 -7.54 11.13
N THR A 234 20.11 -6.91 10.45
CA THR A 234 18.99 -7.65 9.84
C THR A 234 19.37 -8.27 8.49
N HIS A 235 20.48 -7.84 7.87
CA HIS A 235 20.86 -8.23 6.50
C HIS A 235 19.80 -7.96 5.40
N THR A 236 18.76 -7.17 5.71
CA THR A 236 17.67 -6.84 4.78
C THR A 236 17.12 -5.44 5.08
N ALA A 237 16.80 -4.68 4.03
CA ALA A 237 16.23 -3.34 4.16
C ALA A 237 15.01 -3.35 5.08
N ASN A 238 14.95 -2.37 5.98
CA ASN A 238 13.76 -2.08 6.77
C ASN A 238 13.24 -0.67 6.46
N PRO A 239 12.01 -0.34 6.86
CA PRO A 239 11.39 0.96 6.58
C PRO A 239 12.20 2.15 7.08
N ILE A 240 11.99 3.26 6.40
CA ILE A 240 12.45 4.62 6.70
C ILE A 240 11.29 5.42 7.30
N GLU A 241 11.37 5.74 8.58
CA GLU A 241 10.45 6.60 9.32
C GLU A 241 11.03 8.01 9.40
N LYS A 242 10.28 9.03 8.98
CA LYS A 242 10.68 10.43 9.10
C LYS A 242 9.59 11.24 9.78
N ASN A 243 10.00 12.06 10.73
CA ASN A 243 9.15 13.03 11.42
C ASN A 243 9.95 14.32 11.69
N GLU A 244 9.37 15.23 12.47
CA GLU A 244 9.98 16.52 12.81
C GLU A 244 11.25 16.41 13.67
N ASN A 245 11.46 15.28 14.36
CA ASN A 245 12.62 15.06 15.23
C ASN A 245 13.80 14.41 14.49
N GLY A 246 13.59 13.85 13.28
CA GLY A 246 14.66 13.22 12.51
C GLY A 246 14.20 12.05 11.64
N THR A 247 15.17 11.25 11.18
CA THR A 247 14.93 10.12 10.28
C THR A 247 15.54 8.83 10.78
N ILE A 248 14.74 7.76 10.81
CA ILE A 248 15.14 6.40 11.20
C ILE A 248 15.09 5.52 9.96
N VAL A 249 16.22 4.95 9.55
CA VAL A 249 16.27 3.77 8.69
C VAL A 249 16.46 2.57 9.60
N TYR A 250 15.38 1.83 9.85
CA TYR A 250 15.39 0.75 10.85
C TYR A 250 16.43 -0.34 10.53
N SER A 251 16.81 -0.52 9.27
CA SER A 251 17.97 -1.31 8.89
C SER A 251 18.35 -1.04 7.43
N LEU A 252 19.63 -0.86 7.18
CA LEU A 252 20.20 -0.77 5.83
C LEU A 252 20.24 -2.15 5.16
N GLY A 253 20.48 -3.22 5.93
CA GLY A 253 20.74 -4.56 5.39
C GLY A 253 22.19 -4.73 4.95
N ASN A 254 22.45 -5.56 3.96
CA ASN A 254 23.81 -5.84 3.46
C ASN A 254 24.28 -4.77 2.48
N PHE A 255 25.60 -4.55 2.40
CA PHE A 255 26.23 -3.87 1.26
C PHE A 255 26.88 -4.91 0.32
N VAL A 256 28.13 -5.28 0.59
CA VAL A 256 28.80 -6.45 0.01
C VAL A 256 29.10 -7.40 1.16
N PHE A 257 28.24 -8.40 1.29
CA PHE A 257 28.34 -9.43 2.32
C PHE A 257 28.33 -10.78 1.63
N ASN A 258 29.51 -11.39 1.43
CA ASN A 258 29.70 -12.56 0.57
C ASN A 258 29.27 -13.90 1.21
N SER A 259 28.04 -13.93 1.73
CA SER A 259 27.33 -15.16 2.09
C SER A 259 26.21 -15.44 1.09
N ASN A 260 25.74 -16.69 0.98
CA ASN A 260 24.63 -17.03 0.08
C ASN A 260 23.31 -16.30 0.39
N GLY A 261 23.17 -15.71 1.57
CA GLY A 261 21.92 -15.15 2.05
C GLY A 261 20.86 -16.22 2.41
N ARG A 262 19.90 -15.84 3.26
CA ARG A 262 18.77 -16.68 3.68
C ARG A 262 17.40 -16.10 3.27
N TYR A 263 17.38 -15.20 2.28
CA TYR A 263 16.17 -14.47 1.87
C TYR A 263 14.98 -15.40 1.57
N ASN A 264 15.18 -16.45 0.75
CA ASN A 264 14.09 -17.38 0.41
C ASN A 264 13.58 -18.18 1.63
N SER A 265 14.49 -18.78 2.41
CA SER A 265 14.11 -19.61 3.57
C SER A 265 13.51 -18.78 4.70
N ALA A 266 13.94 -17.52 4.85
CA ALA A 266 13.41 -16.58 5.84
C ALA A 266 12.20 -15.78 5.33
N ARG A 267 11.79 -15.96 4.06
CA ARG A 267 10.76 -15.15 3.38
C ARG A 267 11.01 -13.64 3.48
N ALA A 268 12.28 -13.24 3.45
CA ALA A 268 12.69 -11.84 3.54
C ALA A 268 12.91 -11.23 2.15
N ILE A 269 12.79 -9.91 2.07
CA ILE A 269 13.01 -9.19 0.82
C ILE A 269 14.51 -9.18 0.45
N PRO A 270 14.88 -9.40 -0.83
CA PRO A 270 16.27 -9.54 -1.27
C PRO A 270 16.95 -8.19 -1.53
N TYR A 271 16.60 -7.18 -0.73
CA TYR A 271 17.02 -5.80 -0.94
C TYR A 271 17.68 -5.22 0.31
N SER A 272 18.54 -4.24 0.10
CA SER A 272 19.20 -3.41 1.10
C SER A 272 19.19 -1.95 0.65
N LEU A 273 19.60 -1.03 1.52
CA LEU A 273 19.66 0.41 1.26
C LEU A 273 21.08 0.93 1.47
N ILE A 274 21.49 1.89 0.64
CA ILE A 274 22.65 2.75 0.88
C ILE A 274 22.10 4.17 1.11
N VAL A 275 22.54 4.85 2.17
CA VAL A 275 22.16 6.23 2.44
C VAL A 275 23.28 7.15 1.96
N ASN A 276 22.92 8.17 1.20
CA ASN A 276 23.82 9.26 0.86
C ASN A 276 23.24 10.55 1.45
N LEU A 277 24.02 11.20 2.32
CA LEU A 277 23.73 12.54 2.83
C LEU A 277 24.57 13.53 2.04
N GLU A 278 23.89 14.28 1.19
CA GLU A 278 24.44 15.39 0.43
C GLU A 278 24.35 16.66 1.29
N ILE A 279 25.48 17.07 1.85
CA ILE A 279 25.59 18.17 2.79
C ILE A 279 26.17 19.37 2.05
N THR A 280 25.39 20.44 1.93
CA THR A 280 25.74 21.62 1.12
C THR A 280 25.79 22.86 1.99
N GLU A 281 26.85 23.67 1.83
CA GLU A 281 26.97 24.99 2.41
C GLU A 281 26.62 26.08 1.38
N ASN A 282 25.70 26.96 1.77
CA ASN A 282 25.36 28.17 1.05
C ASN A 282 25.39 29.39 2.00
N GLU A 283 26.37 30.27 1.82
CA GLU A 283 26.54 31.50 2.64
C GLU A 283 26.50 31.22 4.16
N GLY A 284 27.24 30.21 4.60
CA GLY A 284 27.34 29.80 6.01
C GLY A 284 26.16 28.97 6.54
N LYS A 285 25.08 28.80 5.76
CA LYS A 285 23.98 27.89 6.09
C LYS A 285 24.22 26.51 5.51
N TRP A 286 23.93 25.48 6.30
CA TRP A 286 24.13 24.09 5.92
C TRP A 286 22.78 23.39 5.71
N GLU A 287 22.63 22.77 4.54
CA GLU A 287 21.46 21.97 4.19
C GLU A 287 21.88 20.52 3.98
N VAL A 288 21.00 19.58 4.37
CA VAL A 288 21.22 18.15 4.21
C VAL A 288 20.13 17.59 3.31
N GLU A 289 20.53 17.03 2.17
CA GLU A 289 19.67 16.26 1.30
C GLU A 289 19.97 14.77 1.46
N GLU A 290 18.95 14.00 1.81
CA GLU A 290 19.05 12.55 2.03
C GLU A 290 18.54 11.77 0.81
N LYS A 291 19.34 10.80 0.36
CA LYS A 291 19.00 9.87 -0.72
C LYS A 291 19.16 8.44 -0.26
N TYR A 292 18.13 7.63 -0.48
CA TYR A 292 18.11 6.21 -0.09
C TYR A 292 18.16 5.34 -1.34
N TYR A 293 19.31 4.77 -1.64
CA TYR A 293 19.56 3.95 -2.83
C TYR A 293 19.32 2.46 -2.55
N PRO A 294 18.21 1.89 -3.05
CA PRO A 294 17.99 0.46 -2.97
C PRO A 294 18.90 -0.37 -3.87
N ILE A 295 19.42 -1.46 -3.31
CA ILE A 295 20.28 -2.43 -3.99
C ILE A 295 19.76 -3.85 -3.80
N VAL A 296 20.09 -4.74 -4.73
CA VAL A 296 19.79 -6.17 -4.64
C VAL A 296 20.98 -6.88 -4.02
N THR A 297 20.74 -7.61 -2.93
CA THR A 297 21.80 -8.24 -2.09
C THR A 297 21.63 -9.74 -1.90
N ASP A 298 20.69 -10.37 -2.62
CA ASP A 298 20.61 -11.82 -2.70
C ASP A 298 21.70 -12.37 -3.64
N ASN A 299 22.78 -12.90 -3.04
CA ASN A 299 23.93 -13.40 -3.78
C ASN A 299 23.64 -14.61 -4.66
N LYS A 300 22.60 -15.41 -4.37
CA LYS A 300 22.15 -16.47 -5.29
C LYS A 300 21.56 -15.87 -6.57
N ARG A 301 20.89 -14.73 -6.45
CA ARG A 301 20.27 -14.00 -7.57
C ARG A 301 21.27 -13.13 -8.32
N THR A 302 22.20 -12.49 -7.62
CA THR A 302 23.16 -11.55 -8.22
C THR A 302 24.47 -12.21 -8.63
N LYS A 303 24.69 -13.48 -8.26
CA LYS A 303 25.98 -14.18 -8.40
C LYS A 303 27.11 -13.41 -7.71
N PHE A 304 26.85 -13.02 -6.45
CA PHE A 304 27.77 -12.22 -5.63
C PHE A 304 28.20 -10.91 -6.30
N ASN A 305 27.23 -10.14 -6.79
CA ASN A 305 27.48 -8.83 -7.38
C ASN A 305 26.32 -7.90 -7.04
N SER A 306 26.33 -7.36 -5.82
CA SER A 306 25.34 -6.39 -5.37
C SER A 306 25.20 -5.27 -6.41
N ARG A 307 23.95 -4.91 -6.73
CA ARG A 307 23.65 -3.99 -7.84
C ARG A 307 22.48 -3.07 -7.52
N PRO A 308 22.35 -1.91 -8.18
CA PRO A 308 21.16 -1.08 -8.04
C PRO A 308 19.93 -1.86 -8.51
N VAL A 309 18.79 -1.55 -7.90
CA VAL A 309 17.50 -2.11 -8.33
C VAL A 309 17.08 -1.59 -9.71
N LYS A 310 16.30 -2.40 -10.43
CA LYS A 310 15.58 -1.98 -11.64
C LYS A 310 14.30 -1.24 -11.26
N LYS A 311 13.68 -0.53 -12.21
CA LYS A 311 12.44 0.25 -12.01
C LYS A 311 11.33 -0.51 -11.26
N GLN A 312 11.04 -1.74 -11.70
CA GLN A 312 10.01 -2.60 -11.09
C GLN A 312 10.40 -3.10 -9.70
N GLU A 313 11.69 -3.39 -9.49
CA GLU A 313 12.21 -3.79 -8.18
C GLU A 313 12.14 -2.62 -7.18
N ALA A 314 12.45 -1.40 -7.62
CA ALA A 314 12.27 -0.18 -6.83
C ALA A 314 10.79 0.08 -6.48
N ALA A 315 9.86 -0.17 -7.40
CA ALA A 315 8.43 -0.07 -7.12
C ALA A 315 8.00 -1.09 -6.06
N LYS A 316 8.39 -2.36 -6.23
CA LYS A 316 8.04 -3.44 -5.30
C LYS A 316 8.59 -3.16 -3.90
N LEU A 317 9.87 -2.84 -3.79
CA LEU A 317 10.51 -2.55 -2.50
C LEU A 317 9.81 -1.38 -1.79
N LYS A 318 9.48 -0.32 -2.51
CA LYS A 318 8.74 0.81 -1.95
C LYS A 318 7.43 0.35 -1.29
N THR A 319 6.65 -0.48 -1.97
CA THR A 319 5.41 -1.05 -1.42
C THR A 319 5.65 -1.86 -0.15
N GLU A 320 6.67 -2.71 -0.13
CA GLU A 320 7.03 -3.53 1.04
C GLU A 320 7.47 -2.67 2.24
N LEU A 321 8.32 -1.65 2.01
CA LEU A 321 8.77 -0.73 3.06
C LEU A 321 7.60 0.05 3.64
N ILE A 322 6.67 0.53 2.81
CA ILE A 322 5.49 1.26 3.25
C ILE A 322 4.54 0.38 4.07
N ALA A 323 4.34 -0.87 3.64
CA ALA A 323 3.49 -1.82 4.36
C ALA A 323 4.00 -2.14 5.78
N LYS A 324 5.30 -1.92 6.02
CA LYS A 324 5.99 -2.17 7.29
C LYS A 324 6.27 -0.90 8.11
N LEU A 325 5.85 0.28 7.63
CA LEU A 325 5.98 1.51 8.40
C LEU A 325 5.06 1.49 9.63
N PRO A 326 5.56 1.92 10.81
CA PRO A 326 4.71 2.13 11.98
C PRO A 326 3.53 3.04 11.66
N LEU A 327 2.32 2.64 12.09
CA LEU A 327 1.03 3.25 11.70
C LEU A 327 0.89 4.73 12.09
N GLU A 328 1.67 5.21 13.06
CA GLU A 328 1.51 6.50 13.71
C GLU A 328 2.03 7.71 12.89
N HIS A 329 2.78 7.49 11.79
CA HIS A 329 3.49 8.57 11.10
C HIS A 329 3.27 8.59 9.58
N GLY A 330 2.21 9.28 9.13
CA GLY A 330 1.88 9.52 7.70
C GLY A 330 2.27 10.92 7.19
N GLN A 331 3.28 11.56 7.77
CA GLN A 331 3.64 12.94 7.42
C GLN A 331 4.49 13.06 6.16
N TYR A 332 5.21 11.99 5.79
CA TYR A 332 6.13 11.98 4.66
C TYR A 332 5.85 10.81 3.72
N ALA A 333 6.03 11.06 2.43
CA ALA A 333 5.83 10.14 1.35
C ALA A 333 7.16 9.67 0.77
N TYR A 334 7.27 8.38 0.49
CA TYR A 334 8.35 7.84 -0.32
C TYR A 334 8.17 8.33 -1.75
N VAL A 335 9.11 9.12 -2.24
CA VAL A 335 9.13 9.62 -3.61
C VAL A 335 10.34 9.01 -4.30
N ARG A 336 10.10 8.33 -5.43
CA ARG A 336 11.16 7.64 -6.18
C ARG A 336 11.73 8.58 -7.23
N TYR A 337 13.03 8.79 -7.19
CA TYR A 337 13.80 9.54 -8.18
C TYR A 337 14.76 8.59 -8.89
N ASN A 338 15.47 9.10 -9.91
CA ASN A 338 16.52 8.37 -10.61
C ASN A 338 17.63 9.35 -11.00
N ASP A 339 18.87 8.91 -10.87
CA ASP A 339 20.07 9.58 -11.35
C ASP A 339 21.00 8.60 -12.09
N ASP A 340 22.26 8.99 -12.29
CA ASP A 340 23.27 8.20 -12.99
C ASP A 340 23.67 6.90 -12.25
N PHE A 341 23.40 6.81 -10.94
CA PHE A 341 23.64 5.59 -10.17
C PHE A 341 22.42 4.67 -10.16
N GLY A 342 21.22 5.24 -10.21
CA GLY A 342 19.97 4.52 -10.41
C GLY A 342 18.82 5.10 -9.60
N TYR A 343 17.86 4.24 -9.27
CA TYR A 343 16.69 4.66 -8.51
C TYR A 343 17.04 4.91 -7.05
N PHE A 344 16.48 5.97 -6.47
CA PHE A 344 16.56 6.26 -5.04
C PHE A 344 15.24 6.80 -4.50
N TYR A 345 15.07 6.76 -3.19
CA TYR A 345 13.94 7.38 -2.51
C TYR A 345 14.36 8.69 -1.83
N LYS A 346 13.43 9.65 -1.78
CA LYS A 346 13.42 10.77 -0.83
C LYS A 346 12.09 10.75 -0.06
N LEU A 347 12.08 11.30 1.15
CA LEU A 347 10.88 11.44 1.96
C LEU A 347 10.37 12.88 1.92
N ASN A 348 9.26 13.12 1.20
CA ASN A 348 8.69 14.46 1.01
C ASN A 348 7.41 14.64 1.85
N PRO A 349 7.14 15.83 2.42
CA PRO A 349 5.90 16.08 3.16
C PRO A 349 4.64 15.80 2.33
N THR A 350 3.80 14.89 2.82
CA THR A 350 2.64 14.35 2.10
C THR A 350 1.60 15.43 1.75
N LYS A 351 1.35 16.39 2.64
CA LYS A 351 0.33 17.45 2.46
C LYS A 351 0.69 18.45 1.35
N ASN A 352 1.97 18.68 1.08
CA ASN A 352 2.41 19.68 0.12
C ASN A 352 2.31 19.18 -1.32
N VAL A 353 2.50 17.86 -1.55
CA VAL A 353 2.46 17.27 -2.88
C VAL A 353 1.08 17.42 -3.52
N LEU A 354 0.00 16.92 -2.90
CA LEU A 354 -1.33 17.01 -3.51
C LEU A 354 -1.87 18.44 -3.59
N ARG A 355 -1.62 19.27 -2.57
CA ARG A 355 -2.05 20.67 -2.59
C ARG A 355 -1.44 21.45 -3.76
N ARG A 356 -0.17 21.19 -4.10
CA ARG A 356 0.52 21.80 -5.25
C ARG A 356 -0.22 21.55 -6.58
N PHE A 357 -0.91 20.43 -6.71
CA PHE A 357 -1.67 20.06 -7.91
C PHE A 357 -3.18 20.31 -7.80
N GLY A 358 -3.61 21.19 -6.87
CA GLY A 358 -4.99 21.67 -6.80
C GLY A 358 -5.98 20.74 -6.10
N THR A 359 -5.51 19.69 -5.42
CA THR A 359 -6.36 18.83 -4.57
C THR A 359 -6.89 19.60 -3.37
N ASP A 360 -8.20 19.47 -3.09
CA ASP A 360 -8.81 19.95 -1.85
C ASP A 360 -8.51 19.01 -0.68
N ILE A 361 -7.38 19.25 -0.02
CA ILE A 361 -6.94 18.49 1.16
C ILE A 361 -7.80 18.73 2.41
N LYS A 362 -8.77 19.66 2.37
CA LYS A 362 -9.72 19.91 3.46
C LYS A 362 -11.06 19.21 3.22
N GLY A 363 -11.32 18.76 2.00
CA GLY A 363 -12.55 18.11 1.59
C GLY A 363 -12.78 16.75 2.28
N ASN A 364 -14.06 16.38 2.41
CA ASN A 364 -14.47 15.13 3.07
C ASN A 364 -13.92 13.88 2.37
N GLY A 365 -13.74 13.93 1.05
CA GLY A 365 -13.13 12.84 0.28
C GLY A 365 -11.69 12.56 0.72
N TYR A 366 -10.86 13.60 0.82
CA TYR A 366 -9.48 13.49 1.29
C TYR A 366 -9.40 13.00 2.73
N LYS A 367 -10.18 13.60 3.64
CA LYS A 367 -10.20 13.23 5.06
C LYS A 367 -10.51 11.74 5.25
N LYS A 368 -11.55 11.25 4.56
CA LYS A 368 -11.93 9.84 4.56
C LYS A 368 -10.75 8.92 4.21
N TYR A 369 -10.06 9.16 3.09
CA TYR A 369 -8.94 8.32 2.68
C TYR A 369 -7.72 8.43 3.60
N LYS A 370 -7.53 9.60 4.21
CA LYS A 370 -6.47 9.82 5.21
C LYS A 370 -6.76 9.03 6.48
N GLU A 371 -7.97 9.09 6.99
CA GLU A 371 -8.42 8.36 8.18
C GLU A 371 -8.35 6.84 7.97
N ALA A 372 -8.69 6.36 6.78
CA ALA A 372 -8.51 4.97 6.38
C ALA A 372 -7.04 4.55 6.17
N GLY A 373 -6.07 5.45 6.32
CA GLY A 373 -4.64 5.16 6.14
C GLY A 373 -4.22 4.94 4.68
N LEU A 374 -5.05 5.28 3.70
CA LEU A 374 -4.78 5.10 2.26
C LEU A 374 -4.04 6.28 1.62
N LEU A 375 -3.71 7.31 2.39
CA LEU A 375 -2.91 8.47 1.96
C LEU A 375 -1.58 8.60 2.72
N LYS A 376 -1.08 7.50 3.30
CA LYS A 376 0.21 7.49 4.04
C LYS A 376 1.36 7.99 3.17
N THR A 377 1.38 7.58 1.90
CA THR A 377 2.41 7.99 0.94
C THR A 377 1.82 8.53 -0.35
N ILE A 378 2.49 9.50 -0.94
CA ILE A 378 2.10 10.15 -2.19
C ILE A 378 3.33 10.27 -3.09
N ASP A 379 3.32 9.52 -4.19
CA ASP A 379 4.39 9.52 -5.17
C ASP A 379 4.25 10.74 -6.09
N GLN A 380 5.08 11.76 -5.89
CA GLN A 380 5.01 12.99 -6.68
C GLN A 380 5.21 12.78 -8.19
N PRO A 381 6.24 12.07 -8.67
CA PRO A 381 6.37 11.72 -10.09
C PRO A 381 5.12 11.08 -10.67
N PHE A 382 4.47 10.19 -9.92
CA PHE A 382 3.21 9.59 -10.37
C PHE A 382 2.05 10.61 -10.39
N VAL A 383 1.96 11.51 -9.41
CA VAL A 383 0.95 12.59 -9.45
C VAL A 383 1.18 13.51 -10.66
N GLU A 384 2.43 13.81 -11.01
CA GLU A 384 2.80 14.58 -12.21
C GLU A 384 2.46 13.82 -13.51
N GLU A 385 2.68 12.49 -13.53
CA GLU A 385 2.25 11.61 -14.61
C GLU A 385 0.73 11.64 -14.78
N VAL A 386 -0.03 11.59 -13.67
CA VAL A 386 -1.49 11.72 -13.68
C VAL A 386 -1.90 13.06 -14.30
N GLN A 387 -1.32 14.17 -13.86
CA GLN A 387 -1.64 15.48 -14.46
C GLN A 387 -1.34 15.50 -15.96
N THR A 388 -0.20 14.97 -16.37
CA THR A 388 0.20 14.90 -17.79
C THR A 388 -0.79 14.05 -18.60
N PHE A 389 -1.13 12.86 -18.11
CA PHE A 389 -2.09 11.97 -18.76
C PHE A 389 -3.45 12.64 -18.95
N TRP A 390 -3.98 13.28 -17.89
CA TRP A 390 -5.30 13.91 -17.94
C TRP A 390 -5.31 15.20 -18.76
N ASN A 391 -4.23 15.98 -18.73
CA ASN A 391 -4.11 17.16 -19.57
C ASN A 391 -4.08 16.77 -21.06
N THR A 392 -3.27 15.78 -21.42
CA THR A 392 -3.18 15.27 -22.81
C THR A 392 -4.49 14.68 -23.31
N ASN A 393 -5.15 13.83 -22.51
CA ASN A 393 -6.31 13.07 -22.98
C ASN A 393 -7.65 13.76 -22.76
N TYR A 394 -7.75 14.68 -21.81
CA TYR A 394 -9.02 15.33 -21.45
C TYR A 394 -8.96 16.86 -21.53
N GLY A 395 -7.76 17.44 -21.60
CA GLY A 395 -7.54 18.88 -21.72
C GLY A 395 -7.54 19.65 -20.40
N LYS A 396 -7.39 18.97 -19.26
CA LYS A 396 -7.32 19.62 -17.94
C LYS A 396 -6.61 18.78 -16.88
N ASN A 397 -6.15 19.48 -15.85
CA ASN A 397 -5.65 18.88 -14.61
C ASN A 397 -6.81 18.32 -13.76
N VAL A 398 -6.51 17.33 -12.91
CA VAL A 398 -7.51 16.66 -12.07
C VAL A 398 -7.04 16.45 -10.63
N ASP A 399 -7.99 16.27 -9.72
CA ASP A 399 -7.67 15.84 -8.35
C ASP A 399 -7.15 14.40 -8.35
N ALA A 400 -5.85 14.24 -8.07
CA ALA A 400 -5.14 12.97 -8.07
C ALA A 400 -5.29 12.16 -6.77
N THR A 401 -6.16 12.57 -5.85
CA THR A 401 -6.37 11.87 -4.56
C THR A 401 -6.71 10.40 -4.78
N ILE A 402 -7.65 10.10 -5.67
CA ILE A 402 -8.07 8.71 -5.91
C ILE A 402 -6.95 7.88 -6.55
N HIS A 403 -6.07 8.48 -7.36
CA HIS A 403 -4.91 7.81 -7.94
C HIS A 403 -3.89 7.42 -6.86
N ALA A 404 -3.61 8.35 -5.93
CA ALA A 404 -2.73 8.07 -4.80
C ALA A 404 -3.30 6.94 -3.93
N VAL A 405 -4.60 6.98 -3.64
CA VAL A 405 -5.32 5.94 -2.89
C VAL A 405 -5.26 4.60 -3.62
N PHE A 406 -5.54 4.57 -4.92
CA PHE A 406 -5.49 3.36 -5.73
C PHE A 406 -4.08 2.75 -5.74
N ASN A 407 -3.05 3.58 -5.87
CA ASN A 407 -1.66 3.13 -5.80
C ASN A 407 -1.31 2.54 -4.43
N ASN A 408 -1.70 3.20 -3.34
CA ASN A 408 -1.42 2.69 -1.99
C ASN A 408 -2.22 1.42 -1.66
N LEU A 409 -3.44 1.29 -2.19
CA LEU A 409 -4.27 0.10 -2.00
C LEU A 409 -3.73 -1.11 -2.79
N THR A 410 -3.33 -0.89 -4.05
CA THR A 410 -3.06 -1.97 -5.00
C THR A 410 -1.57 -2.18 -5.30
N GLY A 411 -0.70 -1.26 -4.87
CA GLY A 411 0.71 -1.20 -5.26
C GLY A 411 0.96 -0.82 -6.72
N ARG A 412 -0.08 -0.42 -7.48
CA ARG A 412 0.01 -0.12 -8.92
C ARG A 412 -0.23 1.35 -9.22
N GLN A 413 0.68 1.93 -9.99
CA GLN A 413 0.54 3.26 -10.58
C GLN A 413 -0.25 3.16 -11.87
N ASP A 414 -1.48 3.68 -11.87
CA ASP A 414 -2.33 3.70 -13.06
C ASP A 414 -3.01 5.07 -13.24
N PRO A 415 -2.56 5.90 -14.21
CA PRO A 415 -3.12 7.24 -14.40
C PRO A 415 -4.56 7.22 -14.96
N ARG A 416 -5.02 6.05 -15.44
CA ARG A 416 -6.34 5.85 -16.06
C ARG A 416 -7.49 5.80 -15.05
N VAL A 417 -7.19 5.73 -13.74
CA VAL A 417 -8.22 5.84 -12.70
C VAL A 417 -8.98 7.15 -12.88
N VAL A 418 -10.32 7.09 -12.81
CA VAL A 418 -11.18 8.25 -13.10
C VAL A 418 -11.54 8.98 -11.80
N PRO A 419 -11.19 10.27 -11.63
CA PRO A 419 -11.61 11.08 -10.49
C PRO A 419 -13.13 11.13 -10.34
N PHE A 420 -13.61 11.05 -9.10
CA PHE A 420 -15.03 11.05 -8.78
C PHE A 420 -15.76 12.27 -9.38
N LYS A 421 -15.18 13.46 -9.25
CA LYS A 421 -15.79 14.71 -9.75
C LYS A 421 -15.95 14.68 -11.28
N THR A 422 -14.89 14.34 -12.00
CA THR A 422 -14.89 14.22 -13.46
C THR A 422 -15.91 13.17 -13.92
N MET A 423 -15.93 12.00 -13.28
CA MET A 423 -16.92 10.96 -13.59
C MET A 423 -18.35 11.46 -13.37
N ARG A 424 -18.62 12.07 -12.20
CA ARG A 424 -19.97 12.41 -11.76
C ARG A 424 -20.56 13.63 -12.47
N GLN A 425 -19.72 14.59 -12.85
CA GLN A 425 -20.13 15.89 -13.38
C GLN A 425 -20.03 15.97 -14.91
N GLU A 426 -19.21 15.14 -15.55
CA GLU A 426 -18.95 15.28 -16.99
C GLU A 426 -19.18 13.96 -17.75
N LEU A 427 -18.53 12.86 -17.32
CA LEU A 427 -18.62 11.60 -18.06
C LEU A 427 -20.00 10.94 -17.95
N ILE A 428 -20.55 10.78 -16.74
CA ILE A 428 -21.89 10.20 -16.57
C ILE A 428 -22.96 11.05 -17.26
N PRO A 429 -22.99 12.38 -17.13
CA PRO A 429 -23.94 13.20 -17.88
C PRO A 429 -23.82 13.08 -19.40
N TYR A 430 -22.62 12.83 -19.94
CA TYR A 430 -22.44 12.54 -21.36
C TYR A 430 -23.05 11.18 -21.76
N PHE A 431 -22.83 10.15 -20.95
CA PHE A 431 -23.31 8.79 -21.23
C PHE A 431 -24.80 8.59 -20.95
N ASN A 432 -25.34 9.31 -19.97
CA ASN A 432 -26.68 9.06 -19.44
C ASN A 432 -27.54 10.31 -19.47
N LYS A 433 -28.69 10.22 -20.14
CA LYS A 433 -29.68 11.31 -20.18
C LYS A 433 -30.31 11.58 -18.82
N VAL A 434 -29.85 12.61 -18.11
CA VAL A 434 -30.27 12.95 -16.73
C VAL A 434 -31.80 12.92 -16.55
N GLY A 435 -32.55 13.58 -17.46
CA GLY A 435 -34.01 13.68 -17.37
C GLY A 435 -34.79 12.39 -17.61
N LYS A 436 -34.15 11.31 -18.08
CA LYS A 436 -34.80 10.02 -18.34
C LYS A 436 -34.55 8.97 -17.25
N ARG A 437 -33.69 9.26 -16.26
CA ARG A 437 -33.34 8.32 -15.20
C ARG A 437 -34.55 7.83 -14.40
N ASN A 438 -35.45 8.75 -14.03
CA ASN A 438 -36.61 8.44 -13.21
C ASN A 438 -37.54 7.40 -13.86
N MET A 439 -37.59 7.38 -15.21
CA MET A 439 -38.39 6.41 -15.97
C MET A 439 -37.95 4.97 -15.70
N TYR A 440 -36.66 4.75 -15.48
CA TYR A 440 -36.07 3.44 -15.24
C TYR A 440 -35.81 3.15 -13.75
N SER A 441 -36.11 4.10 -12.85
CA SER A 441 -35.85 3.92 -11.41
C SER A 441 -37.03 3.32 -10.66
N ASP A 442 -38.25 3.39 -11.22
CA ASP A 442 -39.44 2.84 -10.58
C ASP A 442 -39.47 1.32 -10.68
N LYS A 443 -39.28 0.68 -9.53
CA LYS A 443 -39.25 -0.79 -9.39
C LYS A 443 -40.55 -1.47 -9.82
N ASN A 444 -41.69 -0.77 -9.84
CA ASN A 444 -42.96 -1.32 -10.34
C ASN A 444 -42.99 -1.53 -11.85
N LEU A 445 -42.06 -0.91 -12.60
CA LEU A 445 -42.01 -0.97 -14.06
C LEU A 445 -41.00 -2.01 -14.57
N TYR A 446 -40.23 -2.65 -13.69
CA TYR A 446 -39.12 -3.51 -14.10
C TYR A 446 -39.55 -4.71 -14.94
N ASP A 447 -40.67 -5.34 -14.62
CA ASP A 447 -41.26 -6.44 -15.38
C ASP A 447 -41.69 -6.04 -16.82
N LYS A 448 -41.83 -4.73 -17.08
CA LYS A 448 -42.11 -4.20 -18.42
C LYS A 448 -40.88 -3.61 -19.11
N LEU A 449 -39.89 -3.15 -18.34
CA LEU A 449 -38.69 -2.50 -18.86
C LEU A 449 -37.52 -3.47 -19.09
N ILE A 450 -37.51 -4.62 -18.41
CA ILE A 450 -36.42 -5.59 -18.42
C ILE A 450 -36.97 -6.92 -18.95
N SER A 451 -36.51 -7.32 -20.14
CA SER A 451 -37.01 -8.52 -20.82
C SER A 451 -36.35 -9.79 -20.30
N THR A 452 -36.63 -10.18 -19.05
CA THR A 452 -36.08 -11.41 -18.47
C THR A 452 -36.98 -12.05 -17.43
N ASP A 453 -37.04 -13.39 -17.46
CA ASP A 453 -37.66 -14.19 -16.40
C ASP A 453 -36.76 -14.37 -15.17
N GLN A 454 -35.48 -14.02 -15.31
CA GLN A 454 -34.46 -14.11 -14.25
C GLN A 454 -34.38 -12.79 -13.46
N ALA A 455 -35.50 -12.40 -12.85
CA ALA A 455 -35.62 -11.17 -12.07
C ALA A 455 -36.26 -11.45 -10.71
N ALA A 456 -36.09 -10.52 -9.76
CA ALA A 456 -36.83 -10.55 -8.50
C ALA A 456 -38.34 -10.53 -8.78
N LYS A 457 -39.03 -11.64 -8.46
CA LYS A 457 -40.42 -11.87 -8.83
C LYS A 457 -41.35 -10.98 -8.03
N THR A 458 -42.26 -10.29 -8.71
CA THR A 458 -43.23 -9.41 -8.07
C THR A 458 -44.46 -10.18 -7.67
N ILE A 459 -44.97 -9.93 -6.46
CA ILE A 459 -46.22 -10.52 -5.97
C ILE A 459 -47.36 -9.51 -6.19
N ILE A 460 -47.21 -8.30 -5.63
CA ILE A 460 -48.12 -7.18 -5.83
C ILE A 460 -47.35 -5.87 -5.99
N LYS A 461 -48.00 -4.92 -6.66
CA LYS A 461 -47.52 -3.55 -6.85
C LYS A 461 -48.55 -2.59 -6.26
N ARG A 462 -48.07 -1.54 -5.59
CA ARG A 462 -48.89 -0.38 -5.25
C ARG A 462 -48.38 0.82 -6.02
N VAL A 463 -49.25 1.46 -6.80
CA VAL A 463 -48.94 2.62 -7.64
C VAL A 463 -50.02 3.67 -7.45
N ARG A 464 -49.63 4.85 -6.98
CA ARG A 464 -50.54 5.97 -6.71
C ARG A 464 -51.76 5.55 -5.85
N GLY A 465 -51.51 4.72 -4.85
CA GLY A 465 -52.54 4.21 -3.93
C GLY A 465 -53.39 3.04 -4.45
N ASN A 466 -53.19 2.60 -5.69
CA ASN A 466 -53.92 1.47 -6.27
C ASN A 466 -53.05 0.21 -6.30
N TYR A 467 -53.67 -0.97 -6.17
CA TYR A 467 -52.98 -2.25 -6.19
C TYR A 467 -53.08 -2.95 -7.54
N PHE A 468 -52.00 -3.65 -7.90
CA PHE A 468 -51.92 -4.42 -9.14
C PHE A 468 -51.21 -5.75 -8.91
N SER A 469 -51.61 -6.76 -9.68
CA SER A 469 -50.95 -8.07 -9.75
C SER A 469 -49.56 -7.98 -10.42
N GLU A 470 -48.84 -9.08 -10.44
CA GLU A 470 -47.58 -9.20 -11.22
C GLU A 470 -47.77 -8.91 -12.72
N HIS A 471 -48.98 -9.13 -13.25
CA HIS A 471 -49.32 -8.90 -14.65
C HIS A 471 -49.94 -7.52 -14.94
N ASN A 472 -50.00 -6.64 -13.93
CA ASN A 472 -50.64 -5.33 -13.95
C ASN A 472 -52.18 -5.35 -13.97
N ASP A 473 -52.82 -6.44 -13.56
CA ASP A 473 -54.27 -6.46 -13.36
C ASP A 473 -54.61 -5.68 -12.09
N TYR A 474 -55.65 -4.84 -12.14
CA TYR A 474 -56.11 -4.11 -10.97
C TYR A 474 -56.59 -5.09 -9.87
N LEU A 475 -56.22 -4.80 -8.63
CA LEU A 475 -56.67 -5.52 -7.45
C LEU A 475 -57.35 -4.54 -6.47
N SER A 476 -58.46 -4.96 -5.87
CA SER A 476 -58.94 -4.28 -4.66
C SER A 476 -57.93 -4.47 -3.51
N PRO A 477 -57.92 -3.61 -2.47
CA PRO A 477 -57.07 -3.81 -1.30
C PRO A 477 -57.20 -5.22 -0.69
N ASP A 478 -58.43 -5.74 -0.58
CA ASP A 478 -58.69 -7.08 -0.05
C ASP A 478 -58.18 -8.20 -0.98
N ASP A 479 -58.26 -8.02 -2.30
CA ASP A 479 -57.67 -8.96 -3.25
C ASP A 479 -56.14 -8.95 -3.18
N ALA A 480 -55.53 -7.77 -3.03
CA ALA A 480 -54.07 -7.64 -2.89
C ALA A 480 -53.56 -8.30 -1.60
N TRP A 481 -54.28 -8.13 -0.48
CA TRP A 481 -53.96 -8.80 0.76
C TRP A 481 -54.15 -10.32 0.67
N ARG A 482 -55.24 -10.77 0.04
CA ARG A 482 -55.47 -12.19 -0.24
C ARG A 482 -54.38 -12.79 -1.12
N GLU A 483 -53.86 -12.04 -2.09
CA GLU A 483 -52.79 -12.52 -2.96
C GLU A 483 -51.48 -12.77 -2.19
N LEU A 484 -51.13 -11.89 -1.24
CA LEU A 484 -50.00 -12.12 -0.32
C LEU A 484 -50.22 -13.39 0.52
N TYR A 485 -51.41 -13.56 1.11
CA TYR A 485 -51.76 -14.74 1.89
C TYR A 485 -51.77 -16.03 1.05
N ARG A 486 -52.21 -15.97 -0.21
CA ARG A 486 -52.23 -17.10 -1.14
C ARG A 486 -50.83 -17.63 -1.41
N LYS A 487 -49.83 -16.75 -1.46
CA LYS A 487 -48.42 -17.15 -1.57
C LYS A 487 -47.91 -17.81 -0.29
N GLY A 488 -48.38 -17.36 0.88
CA GLY A 488 -48.11 -18.01 2.17
C GLY A 488 -46.61 -18.14 2.48
N MET A 489 -45.81 -17.12 2.13
CA MET A 489 -44.36 -17.14 2.21
C MET A 489 -43.80 -15.80 2.68
N ASP A 490 -42.55 -15.81 3.10
CA ASP A 490 -41.78 -14.58 3.33
C ASP A 490 -41.66 -13.76 2.03
N PHE A 491 -41.71 -12.44 2.15
CA PHE A 491 -41.52 -11.54 1.02
C PHE A 491 -40.70 -10.30 1.41
N ILE A 492 -40.14 -9.63 0.40
CA ILE A 492 -39.48 -8.34 0.55
C ILE A 492 -40.44 -7.25 0.12
N ILE A 493 -40.65 -6.25 0.99
CA ILE A 493 -41.34 -5.02 0.64
C ILE A 493 -40.35 -3.88 0.51
N LYS A 494 -40.52 -3.07 -0.54
CA LYS A 494 -39.62 -1.96 -0.84
C LYS A 494 -40.35 -0.77 -1.46
N PRO A 495 -40.01 0.47 -1.06
CA PRO A 495 -40.45 1.66 -1.79
C PRO A 495 -39.93 1.62 -3.22
N THR A 496 -40.67 2.19 -4.16
CA THR A 496 -40.37 1.97 -5.58
C THR A 496 -39.33 2.92 -6.14
N VAL A 497 -39.17 4.11 -5.54
CA VAL A 497 -38.19 5.13 -5.96
C VAL A 497 -37.33 5.55 -4.77
N THR A 498 -36.61 4.59 -4.18
CA THR A 498 -35.55 4.86 -3.19
C THR A 498 -34.25 4.19 -3.62
N ASN A 499 -33.13 4.77 -3.16
CA ASN A 499 -31.78 4.26 -3.37
C ASN A 499 -31.23 3.66 -2.07
N ASN A 500 -30.14 2.88 -2.16
CA ASN A 500 -29.34 2.44 -1.02
C ASN A 500 -30.10 1.59 0.03
N GLY A 501 -31.15 0.89 -0.40
CA GLY A 501 -31.93 0.02 0.49
C GLY A 501 -32.76 0.75 1.56
N VAL A 502 -33.01 2.05 1.38
CA VAL A 502 -33.87 2.84 2.28
C VAL A 502 -35.30 2.33 2.18
N GLY A 503 -35.89 1.98 3.33
CA GLY A 503 -37.25 1.46 3.45
C GLY A 503 -37.42 -0.03 3.15
N ILE A 504 -36.38 -0.77 2.76
CA ILE A 504 -36.52 -2.22 2.51
C ILE A 504 -36.71 -2.98 3.83
N SER A 505 -37.75 -3.82 3.88
CA SER A 505 -38.01 -4.75 4.98
C SER A 505 -38.30 -6.16 4.45
N LYS A 506 -37.90 -7.17 5.23
CA LYS A 506 -38.38 -8.53 5.08
C LYS A 506 -39.65 -8.70 5.90
N VAL A 507 -40.72 -9.15 5.27
CA VAL A 507 -41.95 -9.59 5.92
C VAL A 507 -41.88 -11.10 6.09
N VAL A 508 -42.04 -11.56 7.32
CA VAL A 508 -41.98 -12.99 7.69
C VAL A 508 -43.40 -13.53 7.81
N PHE A 509 -43.67 -14.66 7.17
CA PHE A 509 -44.94 -15.37 7.29
C PHE A 509 -44.80 -16.51 8.29
N LYS A 510 -45.54 -16.43 9.39
CA LYS A 510 -45.52 -17.44 10.46
C LYS A 510 -46.90 -17.55 11.10
N ASP A 511 -47.32 -18.77 11.42
CA ASP A 511 -48.60 -19.03 12.11
C ASP A 511 -49.80 -18.35 11.41
N ASN A 512 -49.80 -18.37 10.08
CA ASN A 512 -50.80 -17.73 9.21
C ASN A 512 -50.95 -16.21 9.41
N LYS A 513 -49.84 -15.53 9.75
CA LYS A 513 -49.77 -14.09 10.00
C LYS A 513 -48.48 -13.51 9.42
N PHE A 514 -48.50 -12.21 9.10
CA PHE A 514 -47.34 -11.49 8.60
C PHE A 514 -46.70 -10.63 9.68
N PHE A 515 -45.37 -10.59 9.71
CA PHE A 515 -44.59 -9.84 10.69
C PHE A 515 -43.48 -9.03 10.03
N ILE A 516 -43.23 -7.81 10.52
CA ILE A 516 -41.97 -7.09 10.31
C ILE A 516 -41.26 -7.05 11.65
N LYS A 517 -40.08 -7.67 11.71
CA LYS A 517 -39.40 -7.99 12.98
C LYS A 517 -40.37 -8.81 13.86
N ASP A 518 -40.73 -8.30 15.02
CA ASP A 518 -41.62 -8.97 15.99
C ASP A 518 -43.04 -8.38 16.00
N LYS A 519 -43.36 -7.41 15.14
CA LYS A 519 -44.68 -6.77 15.05
C LYS A 519 -45.51 -7.45 13.97
N GLU A 520 -46.68 -7.98 14.35
CA GLU A 520 -47.72 -8.42 13.40
C GLU A 520 -48.21 -7.22 12.59
N ILE A 521 -48.33 -7.37 11.27
CA ILE A 521 -48.70 -6.29 10.36
C ILE A 521 -50.02 -6.58 9.64
N SER A 522 -50.74 -5.50 9.34
CA SER A 522 -51.90 -5.47 8.45
C SER A 522 -51.56 -4.82 7.10
N LEU A 523 -52.49 -4.86 6.15
CA LEU A 523 -52.36 -4.09 4.90
C LEU A 523 -52.26 -2.58 5.19
N GLU A 524 -53.02 -2.07 6.16
CA GLU A 524 -53.02 -0.66 6.56
C GLU A 524 -51.66 -0.23 7.13
N ASP A 525 -50.99 -1.09 7.90
CA ASP A 525 -49.61 -0.83 8.35
C ASP A 525 -48.67 -0.66 7.16
N LEU A 526 -48.77 -1.51 6.13
CA LEU A 526 -47.95 -1.37 4.92
C LEU A 526 -48.24 -0.06 4.17
N GLU A 527 -49.52 0.32 4.07
CA GLU A 527 -49.92 1.57 3.42
C GLU A 527 -49.40 2.81 4.16
N ASN A 528 -49.42 2.79 5.49
CA ASN A 528 -48.94 3.86 6.35
C ASN A 528 -47.41 3.97 6.32
N ASP A 529 -46.70 2.84 6.41
CA ASP A 529 -45.24 2.82 6.49
C ASP A 529 -44.56 3.10 5.14
N TYR A 530 -45.17 2.68 4.02
CA TYR A 530 -44.58 2.76 2.68
C TYR A 530 -45.25 3.78 1.77
N GLY A 531 -46.45 4.26 2.12
CA GLY A 531 -47.18 5.25 1.35
C GLY A 531 -47.68 4.71 -0.01
N PRO A 532 -48.01 5.60 -0.96
CA PRO A 532 -48.76 5.26 -2.17
C PRO A 532 -48.01 4.41 -3.19
N ASN A 533 -46.70 4.16 -3.01
CA ASN A 533 -45.87 3.50 -4.01
C ASN A 533 -44.87 2.52 -3.37
N PHE A 534 -45.17 1.23 -3.46
CA PHE A 534 -44.27 0.15 -3.05
C PHE A 534 -44.47 -1.09 -3.93
N VAL A 535 -43.52 -2.01 -3.83
CA VAL A 535 -43.62 -3.33 -4.45
C VAL A 535 -43.33 -4.41 -3.40
N ALA A 536 -44.10 -5.50 -3.44
CA ALA A 536 -43.84 -6.71 -2.68
C ALA A 536 -43.28 -7.78 -3.64
N GLN A 537 -42.17 -8.39 -3.28
CA GLN A 537 -41.46 -9.36 -4.12
C GLN A 537 -41.08 -10.61 -3.35
N GLU A 538 -41.00 -11.73 -4.04
CA GLU A 538 -40.53 -13.00 -3.46
C GLU A 538 -39.09 -12.84 -2.90
N VAL A 539 -38.80 -13.51 -1.78
CA VAL A 539 -37.43 -13.55 -1.24
C VAL A 539 -36.54 -14.35 -2.20
N ILE A 540 -35.40 -13.77 -2.58
CA ILE A 540 -34.41 -14.47 -3.40
C ILE A 540 -33.65 -15.48 -2.54
N THR A 541 -33.71 -16.76 -2.90
CA THR A 541 -32.81 -17.79 -2.39
C THR A 541 -31.49 -17.73 -3.14
N GLN A 542 -30.43 -17.33 -2.44
CA GLN A 542 -29.11 -17.13 -3.04
C GLN A 542 -28.23 -18.38 -2.98
N HIS A 543 -27.29 -18.50 -3.92
CA HIS A 543 -26.29 -19.56 -3.94
C HIS A 543 -25.44 -19.58 -2.64
N PRO A 544 -25.10 -20.77 -2.08
CA PRO A 544 -24.33 -20.88 -0.84
C PRO A 544 -23.01 -20.08 -0.83
N VAL A 545 -22.25 -20.12 -1.93
CA VAL A 545 -21.00 -19.34 -2.08
C VAL A 545 -21.22 -17.83 -1.93
N MET A 546 -22.34 -17.31 -2.43
CA MET A 546 -22.68 -15.90 -2.26
C MET A 546 -23.18 -15.59 -0.85
N GLY A 547 -23.83 -16.55 -0.19
CA GLY A 547 -24.34 -16.41 1.18
C GLY A 547 -23.28 -16.55 2.27
N GLU A 548 -22.18 -17.27 2.02
CA GLU A 548 -21.16 -17.59 3.01
C GLU A 548 -20.52 -16.36 3.69
N PRO A 549 -20.15 -15.27 2.95
CA PRO A 549 -19.59 -14.09 3.60
C PRO A 549 -20.57 -13.40 4.54
N HIS A 550 -21.87 -13.40 4.22
CA HIS A 550 -22.91 -12.83 5.07
C HIS A 550 -24.30 -13.48 4.81
N PRO A 551 -24.73 -14.45 5.62
CA PRO A 551 -25.90 -15.28 5.30
C PRO A 551 -27.25 -14.57 5.50
N ASN A 552 -27.27 -13.45 6.24
CA ASN A 552 -28.51 -12.75 6.58
C ASN A 552 -29.04 -11.80 5.49
N SER A 553 -28.24 -11.48 4.47
CA SER A 553 -28.63 -10.62 3.34
C SER A 553 -28.56 -11.36 2.02
N VAL A 554 -29.36 -10.92 1.04
CA VAL A 554 -29.13 -11.28 -0.37
C VAL A 554 -27.91 -10.49 -0.83
N ASN A 555 -26.76 -11.16 -0.92
CA ASN A 555 -25.51 -10.57 -1.35
C ASN A 555 -25.47 -10.50 -2.86
N SER A 556 -25.10 -9.34 -3.40
CA SER A 556 -25.23 -9.08 -4.83
C SER A 556 -23.93 -8.60 -5.46
N LEU A 557 -23.83 -8.81 -6.75
CA LEU A 557 -22.80 -8.26 -7.62
C LEU A 557 -23.25 -6.88 -8.11
N ARG A 558 -22.38 -5.89 -7.96
CA ARG A 558 -22.43 -4.63 -8.71
C ARG A 558 -21.62 -4.80 -9.98
N MET A 559 -22.29 -5.04 -11.10
CA MET A 559 -21.65 -5.21 -12.43
C MET A 559 -21.83 -3.96 -13.27
N VAL A 560 -20.76 -3.45 -13.89
CA VAL A 560 -20.82 -2.20 -14.65
C VAL A 560 -20.68 -2.46 -16.15
N THR A 561 -21.58 -1.88 -16.94
CA THR A 561 -21.54 -1.92 -18.40
C THR A 561 -21.44 -0.53 -19.02
N LEU A 562 -20.84 -0.47 -20.22
CA LEU A 562 -20.76 0.71 -21.07
C LEU A 562 -21.17 0.37 -22.50
N ARG A 563 -22.16 1.06 -23.05
CA ARG A 563 -22.44 1.06 -24.49
C ARG A 563 -21.51 2.07 -25.16
N TRP A 564 -20.59 1.58 -25.99
CA TRP A 564 -19.58 2.39 -26.66
C TRP A 564 -19.51 2.00 -28.13
N LYS A 565 -19.73 2.98 -29.02
CA LYS A 565 -19.73 2.80 -30.48
C LYS A 565 -20.59 1.62 -30.98
N GLY A 566 -21.78 1.47 -30.38
CA GLY A 566 -22.74 0.40 -30.74
C GLY A 566 -22.52 -0.93 -30.04
N GLU A 567 -21.41 -1.11 -29.32
CA GLU A 567 -21.13 -2.34 -28.56
C GLU A 567 -21.35 -2.14 -27.06
N ILE A 568 -21.97 -3.12 -26.41
CA ILE A 568 -22.10 -3.14 -24.95
C ILE A 568 -20.91 -3.89 -24.36
N LYS A 569 -20.13 -3.20 -23.54
CA LYS A 569 -18.90 -3.70 -22.92
C LYS A 569 -19.09 -3.86 -21.42
N TYR A 570 -18.60 -4.97 -20.90
CA TYR A 570 -18.41 -5.18 -19.46
C TYR A 570 -17.16 -4.40 -19.01
N LEU A 571 -17.25 -3.71 -17.87
CA LEU A 571 -16.15 -2.91 -17.32
C LEU A 571 -15.49 -3.57 -16.10
N LEU A 572 -16.27 -3.72 -15.02
CA LEU A 572 -15.79 -4.28 -13.75
C LEU A 572 -16.95 -4.83 -12.91
N THR A 573 -16.60 -5.62 -11.89
CA THR A 573 -17.53 -6.15 -10.89
C THR A 573 -16.92 -6.07 -9.49
N PHE A 574 -17.76 -5.81 -8.50
CA PHE A 574 -17.48 -6.13 -7.10
C PHE A 574 -18.73 -6.70 -6.46
N ALA A 575 -18.56 -7.64 -5.53
CA ALA A 575 -19.62 -8.15 -4.67
C ALA A 575 -19.85 -7.21 -3.49
N ARG A 576 -21.09 -7.17 -3.01
CA ARG A 576 -21.53 -6.43 -1.84
C ARG A 576 -22.03 -7.43 -0.81
N PHE A 577 -21.55 -7.25 0.42
CA PHE A 577 -21.89 -8.10 1.55
C PHE A 577 -22.44 -7.25 2.69
N GLY A 578 -23.54 -7.71 3.30
CA GLY A 578 -24.16 -7.04 4.44
C GLY A 578 -23.34 -7.16 5.72
N ALA A 579 -23.80 -6.58 6.82
CA ALA A 579 -23.15 -6.76 8.12
C ALA A 579 -24.17 -6.80 9.26
N HIS A 580 -23.71 -7.28 10.42
CA HIS A 580 -24.46 -7.25 11.69
C HIS A 580 -25.85 -7.88 11.62
N GLY A 581 -26.03 -8.93 10.80
CA GLY A 581 -27.31 -9.64 10.65
C GLY A 581 -28.37 -8.86 9.86
N SER A 582 -27.99 -7.77 9.18
CA SER A 582 -28.87 -6.97 8.32
C SER A 582 -29.39 -7.79 7.13
N VAL A 583 -30.64 -7.58 6.72
CA VAL A 583 -31.17 -8.15 5.47
C VAL A 583 -30.64 -7.45 4.21
N LYS A 584 -29.85 -6.38 4.39
CA LYS A 584 -29.33 -5.52 3.32
C LYS A 584 -27.84 -5.76 3.15
N ASP A 585 -27.37 -5.79 1.91
CA ASP A 585 -25.97 -5.94 1.55
C ASP A 585 -25.23 -4.60 1.37
N ASN A 586 -25.82 -3.49 1.87
CA ASN A 586 -25.30 -2.15 1.65
C ASN A 586 -24.11 -1.83 2.58
N ALA A 587 -23.02 -1.34 1.98
CA ALA A 587 -21.83 -0.89 2.69
C ALA A 587 -22.10 0.32 3.61
N GLY A 588 -23.07 1.17 3.30
CA GLY A 588 -23.48 2.30 4.17
C GLY A 588 -24.11 1.88 5.51
N SER A 589 -24.50 0.61 5.67
CA SER A 589 -24.97 0.02 6.93
C SER A 589 -23.90 -0.82 7.66
N GLY A 590 -22.63 -0.64 7.33
CA GLY A 590 -21.50 -1.39 7.89
C GLY A 590 -21.07 -2.61 7.06
N GLY A 591 -21.71 -2.84 5.91
CA GLY A 591 -21.30 -3.87 4.96
C GLY A 591 -19.99 -3.55 4.23
N VAL A 592 -19.51 -4.48 3.41
CA VAL A 592 -18.26 -4.35 2.65
C VAL A 592 -18.43 -4.70 1.18
N CYS A 593 -17.58 -4.09 0.35
CA CYS A 593 -17.48 -4.35 -1.08
C CYS A 593 -16.18 -5.10 -1.39
N CYS A 594 -16.27 -6.26 -2.01
CA CYS A 594 -15.12 -7.07 -2.40
C CYS A 594 -15.02 -7.16 -3.93
N GLY A 595 -13.87 -6.83 -4.51
CA GLY A 595 -13.68 -6.94 -5.95
C GLY A 595 -13.82 -8.38 -6.45
N VAL A 596 -14.25 -8.51 -7.71
CA VAL A 596 -14.31 -9.81 -8.40
C VAL A 596 -13.36 -9.72 -9.60
N ALA A 597 -12.38 -10.63 -9.65
CA ALA A 597 -11.44 -10.75 -10.75
C ALA A 597 -12.16 -11.18 -12.05
N ASP A 598 -11.48 -11.03 -13.19
CA ASP A 598 -12.09 -11.35 -14.49
C ASP A 598 -12.45 -12.85 -14.63
N ASP A 599 -11.88 -13.74 -13.82
CA ASP A 599 -12.21 -15.17 -13.76
C ASP A 599 -13.28 -15.54 -12.71
N GLY A 600 -13.89 -14.54 -12.07
CA GLY A 600 -14.93 -14.71 -11.05
C GLY A 600 -14.41 -14.85 -9.62
N THR A 601 -13.10 -14.87 -9.38
CA THR A 601 -12.53 -15.02 -8.04
C THR A 601 -12.70 -13.74 -7.20
N PHE A 602 -13.08 -13.87 -5.93
CA PHE A 602 -13.05 -12.73 -4.99
C PHE A 602 -11.63 -12.25 -4.74
N LEU A 603 -11.43 -10.93 -4.68
CA LEU A 603 -10.15 -10.33 -4.31
C LEU A 603 -9.87 -10.53 -2.81
N PRO A 604 -8.60 -10.57 -2.36
CA PRO A 604 -8.25 -10.87 -0.98
C PRO A 604 -8.56 -9.74 0.01
N VAL A 605 -9.01 -8.58 -0.47
CA VAL A 605 -9.26 -7.39 0.35
C VAL A 605 -10.59 -6.75 -0.06
N ALA A 606 -11.50 -6.61 0.90
CA ALA A 606 -12.75 -5.87 0.78
C ALA A 606 -12.62 -4.45 1.37
N MET A 607 -13.59 -3.58 1.06
CA MET A 607 -13.60 -2.17 1.45
C MET A 607 -14.98 -1.67 1.86
N ASP A 608 -15.07 -0.84 2.90
CA ASP A 608 -16.32 -0.16 3.29
C ASP A 608 -16.49 1.24 2.63
N GLU A 609 -17.61 1.94 2.89
CA GLU A 609 -17.83 3.30 2.37
C GLU A 609 -16.91 4.37 2.96
N LYS A 610 -16.27 4.09 4.10
CA LYS A 610 -15.25 4.93 4.73
C LYS A 610 -13.85 4.65 4.17
N ALA A 611 -13.74 3.75 3.19
CA ALA A 611 -12.50 3.26 2.59
C ALA A 611 -11.59 2.45 3.51
N ASN A 612 -12.09 1.97 4.66
CA ASN A 612 -11.37 0.99 5.46
C ASN A 612 -11.26 -0.34 4.70
N THR A 613 -10.13 -1.02 4.86
CA THR A 613 -9.84 -2.28 4.15
C THR A 613 -9.91 -3.48 5.08
N TYR A 614 -10.40 -4.60 4.57
CA TYR A 614 -10.70 -5.82 5.33
C TYR A 614 -10.18 -7.06 4.62
N THR A 615 -9.36 -7.87 5.27
CA THR A 615 -9.01 -9.23 4.80
C THR A 615 -10.06 -10.26 5.22
N HIS A 616 -10.85 -9.95 6.25
CA HIS A 616 -11.94 -10.76 6.76
C HIS A 616 -13.22 -9.94 6.87
N HIS A 617 -14.36 -10.55 6.60
CA HIS A 617 -15.66 -9.90 6.73
C HIS A 617 -15.90 -9.42 8.17
N PRO A 618 -16.32 -8.15 8.40
CA PRO A 618 -16.29 -7.53 9.73
C PRO A 618 -17.24 -8.15 10.76
N SER A 619 -18.30 -8.86 10.33
CA SER A 619 -19.27 -9.46 11.26
C SER A 619 -19.27 -10.99 11.31
N THR A 620 -18.73 -11.66 10.31
CA THR A 620 -18.74 -13.14 10.20
C THR A 620 -17.33 -13.72 10.24
N ASN A 621 -16.30 -12.88 10.13
CA ASN A 621 -14.91 -13.26 10.03
C ASN A 621 -14.59 -14.18 8.82
N TYR A 622 -15.41 -14.13 7.77
CA TYR A 622 -15.15 -14.83 6.51
C TYR A 622 -13.86 -14.31 5.87
N GLU A 623 -12.91 -15.19 5.54
CA GLU A 623 -11.62 -14.82 4.93
C GLU A 623 -11.75 -14.63 3.40
N PHE A 624 -11.48 -13.43 2.90
CA PHE A 624 -11.60 -13.15 1.45
C PHE A 624 -10.48 -13.78 0.61
N ALA A 625 -9.34 -14.12 1.22
CA ALA A 625 -8.19 -14.68 0.53
C ALA A 625 -8.30 -16.18 0.18
N GLN A 626 -9.41 -16.84 0.55
CA GLN A 626 -9.58 -18.28 0.35
C GLN A 626 -9.86 -18.72 -1.10
N GLY A 627 -9.99 -17.78 -2.03
CA GLY A 627 -10.07 -18.07 -3.48
C GLY A 627 -11.44 -18.55 -3.97
N ALA A 628 -12.51 -18.29 -3.22
CA ALA A 628 -13.89 -18.56 -3.66
C ALA A 628 -14.25 -17.77 -4.93
N LYS A 629 -15.10 -18.38 -5.77
CA LYS A 629 -15.50 -17.84 -7.07
C LYS A 629 -17.00 -17.63 -7.16
N VAL A 630 -17.41 -16.53 -7.78
CA VAL A 630 -18.79 -16.28 -8.16
C VAL A 630 -19.28 -17.39 -9.11
N PRO A 631 -20.37 -18.10 -8.80
CA PRO A 631 -20.94 -19.12 -9.68
C PRO A 631 -21.33 -18.55 -11.04
N ASN A 632 -21.05 -19.28 -12.12
CA ASN A 632 -21.41 -18.94 -13.51
C ASN A 632 -21.11 -17.47 -13.88
N PHE A 633 -19.94 -16.96 -13.49
CA PHE A 633 -19.64 -15.53 -13.63
C PHE A 633 -19.64 -15.02 -15.09
N GLU A 634 -19.21 -15.83 -16.06
CA GLU A 634 -19.29 -15.46 -17.49
C GLU A 634 -20.74 -15.34 -18.00
N GLU A 635 -21.65 -16.17 -17.47
CA GLU A 635 -23.08 -16.05 -17.73
C GLU A 635 -23.61 -14.73 -17.15
N CYS A 636 -23.18 -14.33 -15.95
CA CYS A 636 -23.53 -13.05 -15.34
C CYS A 636 -23.10 -11.86 -16.23
N LYS A 637 -21.89 -11.90 -16.81
CA LYS A 637 -21.41 -10.86 -17.73
C LYS A 637 -22.27 -10.80 -18.99
N SER A 638 -22.60 -11.96 -19.56
CA SER A 638 -23.46 -12.04 -20.75
C SER A 638 -24.87 -11.51 -20.44
N PHE A 639 -25.42 -11.91 -19.30
CA PHE A 639 -26.74 -11.51 -18.81
C PHE A 639 -26.88 -9.98 -18.72
N VAL A 640 -25.99 -9.28 -18.02
CA VAL A 640 -26.10 -7.81 -17.89
C VAL A 640 -25.89 -7.07 -19.22
N LYS A 641 -25.12 -7.66 -20.15
CA LYS A 641 -24.97 -7.10 -21.50
C LYS A 641 -26.26 -7.23 -22.30
N GLU A 642 -26.96 -8.35 -22.18
CA GLU A 642 -28.28 -8.56 -22.80
C GLU A 642 -29.31 -7.60 -22.21
N LEU A 643 -29.40 -7.45 -20.89
CA LEU A 643 -30.33 -6.50 -20.26
C LEU A 643 -30.06 -5.06 -20.68
N HIS A 644 -28.80 -4.69 -20.89
CA HIS A 644 -28.45 -3.33 -21.33
C HIS A 644 -28.94 -3.03 -22.75
N LYS A 645 -29.32 -4.01 -23.57
CA LYS A 645 -29.90 -3.74 -24.90
C LYS A 645 -31.23 -2.97 -24.78
N ASP A 646 -32.03 -3.27 -23.77
CA ASP A 646 -33.36 -2.69 -23.53
C ASP A 646 -33.29 -1.24 -22.99
N ILE A 647 -32.13 -0.82 -22.47
CA ILE A 647 -31.95 0.51 -21.91
C ILE A 647 -31.29 1.45 -22.92
N LEU A 648 -32.11 2.21 -23.62
CA LEU A 648 -31.69 3.01 -24.78
C LEU A 648 -31.15 4.41 -24.44
N HIS A 649 -31.58 5.01 -23.32
CA HIS A 649 -31.22 6.39 -22.97
C HIS A 649 -29.96 6.51 -22.08
N HIS A 650 -29.37 5.37 -21.72
CA HIS A 650 -28.27 5.28 -20.76
C HIS A 650 -27.18 4.33 -21.25
N ASP A 651 -26.04 4.88 -21.59
CA ASP A 651 -24.88 4.11 -22.04
C ASP A 651 -24.06 3.56 -20.88
N TYR A 652 -24.12 4.15 -19.68
CA TYR A 652 -23.36 3.69 -18.51
C TYR A 652 -24.32 3.16 -17.44
N ILE A 653 -24.25 1.87 -17.11
CA ILE A 653 -25.18 1.24 -16.15
C ILE A 653 -24.43 0.41 -15.13
N SER A 654 -24.91 0.51 -13.88
CA SER A 654 -24.50 -0.30 -12.74
C SER A 654 -25.63 -1.25 -12.37
N TRP A 655 -25.45 -2.54 -12.63
CA TRP A 655 -26.43 -3.60 -12.40
C TRP A 655 -26.20 -4.26 -11.05
N ASP A 656 -27.29 -4.50 -10.33
CA ASP A 656 -27.32 -5.27 -9.10
C ASP A 656 -27.89 -6.64 -9.44
N VAL A 657 -27.04 -7.67 -9.29
CA VAL A 657 -27.35 -9.06 -9.68
C VAL A 657 -27.13 -9.96 -8.47
N ALA A 658 -28.17 -10.68 -8.04
CA ALA A 658 -28.03 -11.79 -7.11
C ALA A 658 -27.71 -13.08 -7.88
N ILE A 659 -27.19 -14.09 -7.20
CA ILE A 659 -26.98 -15.42 -7.80
C ILE A 659 -27.97 -16.38 -7.15
N GLY A 660 -28.86 -16.96 -7.95
CA GLY A 660 -29.84 -17.93 -7.49
C GLY A 660 -29.18 -19.22 -6.99
N GLU A 661 -29.93 -20.03 -6.25
CA GLU A 661 -29.48 -21.32 -5.74
C GLU A 661 -28.96 -22.25 -6.85
N ASP A 662 -29.51 -22.15 -8.06
CA ASP A 662 -29.09 -22.89 -9.26
C ASP A 662 -27.83 -22.29 -9.94
N GLY A 663 -27.24 -21.26 -9.35
CA GLY A 663 -26.06 -20.56 -9.86
C GLY A 663 -26.37 -19.55 -10.95
N LYS A 664 -27.63 -19.31 -11.32
CA LYS A 664 -27.98 -18.38 -12.40
C LYS A 664 -28.10 -16.93 -11.90
N PRO A 665 -27.82 -15.93 -12.76
CA PRO A 665 -27.96 -14.53 -12.39
C PRO A 665 -29.42 -14.12 -12.24
N ILE A 666 -29.76 -13.37 -11.20
CA ILE A 666 -31.08 -12.80 -10.95
C ILE A 666 -30.95 -11.27 -10.91
N PHE A 667 -31.65 -10.58 -11.79
CA PHE A 667 -31.74 -9.13 -11.80
C PHE A 667 -32.48 -8.61 -10.56
N VAL A 668 -31.84 -7.69 -9.84
CA VAL A 668 -32.40 -7.06 -8.62
C VAL A 668 -32.73 -5.58 -8.86
N GLU A 669 -31.78 -4.82 -9.38
CA GLU A 669 -31.89 -3.37 -9.58
C GLU A 669 -30.88 -2.87 -10.63
N LEU A 670 -31.12 -1.68 -11.20
CA LEU A 670 -30.15 -0.97 -12.03
C LEU A 670 -29.97 0.48 -11.57
N ASN A 671 -28.76 1.01 -11.75
CA ASN A 671 -28.34 2.32 -11.25
C ASN A 671 -27.60 3.12 -12.35
N PHE A 672 -27.91 4.41 -12.49
CA PHE A 672 -27.38 5.28 -13.57
C PHE A 672 -26.32 6.29 -13.14
N THR A 673 -25.97 6.33 -11.84
CA THR A 673 -25.00 7.30 -11.30
C THR A 673 -23.92 6.61 -10.50
N GLY A 674 -24.31 5.87 -9.46
CA GLY A 674 -23.37 5.08 -8.67
C GLY A 674 -22.37 5.91 -7.84
N VAL A 675 -21.66 5.21 -6.95
CA VAL A 675 -20.58 5.78 -6.13
C VAL A 675 -19.25 5.39 -6.77
N THR A 676 -18.89 6.05 -7.86
CA THR A 676 -17.83 5.60 -8.79
C THR A 676 -16.41 5.57 -8.23
N TRP A 677 -16.15 6.27 -7.12
CA TRP A 677 -14.86 6.14 -6.43
C TRP A 677 -14.72 4.75 -5.78
N LEU A 678 -15.78 4.22 -5.18
CA LEU A 678 -15.77 2.93 -4.49
C LEU A 678 -15.60 1.80 -5.50
N TYR A 679 -16.18 1.93 -6.69
CA TYR A 679 -16.17 0.89 -7.71
C TYR A 679 -14.75 0.53 -8.13
N GLN A 680 -13.95 1.54 -8.43
CA GLN A 680 -12.58 1.36 -8.91
C GLN A 680 -11.64 0.85 -7.81
N LEU A 681 -11.87 1.28 -6.56
CA LEU A 681 -11.09 0.82 -5.41
C LEU A 681 -11.46 -0.61 -5.00
N ALA A 682 -12.75 -0.92 -4.86
CA ALA A 682 -13.23 -2.26 -4.50
C ALA A 682 -12.85 -3.28 -5.58
N ALA A 683 -13.10 -2.98 -6.86
CA ALA A 683 -12.70 -3.85 -7.97
C ALA A 683 -11.18 -3.81 -8.26
N GLN A 684 -10.44 -2.88 -7.62
CA GLN A 684 -9.02 -2.63 -7.87
C GLN A 684 -8.72 -2.52 -9.37
N LYS A 685 -9.57 -1.80 -10.12
CA LYS A 685 -9.45 -1.64 -11.58
C LYS A 685 -9.87 -0.23 -12.01
N PRO A 686 -9.15 0.44 -12.93
CA PRO A 686 -9.64 1.66 -13.54
C PRO A 686 -10.98 1.41 -14.24
N LEU A 687 -11.91 2.36 -14.15
CA LEU A 687 -13.29 2.13 -14.57
C LEU A 687 -13.41 1.72 -16.04
N PHE A 688 -12.75 2.42 -16.95
CA PHE A 688 -12.81 2.15 -18.39
C PHE A 688 -11.68 1.23 -18.88
N GLY A 689 -10.76 0.80 -18.00
CA GLY A 689 -9.60 0.00 -18.38
C GLY A 689 -8.86 0.60 -19.57
N ASP A 690 -8.66 -0.21 -20.62
CA ASP A 690 -7.95 0.19 -21.83
C ASP A 690 -8.72 1.18 -22.72
N LEU A 691 -10.03 1.34 -22.51
CA LEU A 691 -10.84 2.34 -23.23
C LEU A 691 -10.67 3.76 -22.69
N THR A 692 -9.95 3.93 -21.57
CA THR A 692 -9.92 5.22 -20.85
C THR A 692 -9.48 6.37 -21.74
N GLU A 693 -8.37 6.22 -22.47
CA GLU A 693 -7.84 7.30 -23.31
C GLU A 693 -8.83 7.70 -24.41
N GLU A 694 -9.34 6.72 -25.15
CA GLU A 694 -10.31 6.93 -26.23
C GLU A 694 -11.60 7.60 -25.71
N VAL A 695 -12.14 7.11 -24.58
CA VAL A 695 -13.33 7.67 -23.95
C VAL A 695 -13.09 9.12 -23.55
N LEU A 696 -11.98 9.42 -22.88
CA LEU A 696 -11.68 10.77 -22.42
C LEU A 696 -11.53 11.74 -23.59
N GLN A 697 -10.75 11.37 -24.62
CA GLN A 697 -10.53 12.21 -25.78
C GLN A 697 -11.84 12.50 -26.53
N HIS A 698 -12.66 11.47 -26.75
CA HIS A 698 -13.95 11.62 -27.42
C HIS A 698 -14.91 12.51 -26.63
N VAL A 699 -15.09 12.25 -25.33
CA VAL A 699 -16.00 13.04 -24.50
C VAL A 699 -15.51 14.49 -24.39
N SER A 700 -14.21 14.73 -24.24
CA SER A 700 -13.64 16.08 -24.22
C SER A 700 -13.91 16.83 -25.53
N ALA A 701 -13.71 16.18 -26.67
CA ALA A 701 -13.98 16.76 -27.99
C ALA A 701 -15.47 17.10 -28.18
N GLU A 702 -16.37 16.24 -27.73
CA GLU A 702 -17.81 16.46 -27.81
C GLU A 702 -18.29 17.59 -26.89
N LEU A 703 -17.80 17.65 -25.64
CA LEU A 703 -18.17 18.71 -24.69
C LEU A 703 -17.69 20.10 -25.10
N LYS A 704 -16.61 20.20 -25.92
CA LYS A 704 -16.12 21.48 -26.47
C LYS A 704 -16.98 22.02 -27.61
N LYS A 705 -17.83 21.21 -28.23
CA LYS A 705 -18.78 21.67 -29.25
C LYS A 705 -19.91 22.39 -28.52
N ASN A 706 -20.18 23.67 -28.83
CA ASN A 706 -21.17 24.56 -28.17
C ASN A 706 -22.66 24.11 -28.26
N ARG A 707 -22.95 22.83 -28.50
CA ARG A 707 -24.28 22.23 -28.51
C ARG A 707 -24.20 20.90 -27.76
N SER A 708 -25.12 20.61 -26.84
CA SER A 708 -25.23 19.28 -26.22
C SER A 708 -25.40 18.22 -27.32
N PRO A 709 -24.36 17.43 -27.66
CA PRO A 709 -24.28 16.83 -28.99
C PRO A 709 -25.25 15.66 -29.18
N ARG A 710 -25.73 15.05 -28.09
CA ARG A 710 -26.59 13.85 -28.13
C ARG A 710 -28.09 14.10 -27.97
N ASP A 711 -28.48 15.26 -27.45
CA ASP A 711 -29.90 15.58 -27.17
C ASP A 711 -30.26 17.00 -27.61
N TYR A 712 -29.62 17.47 -28.68
CA TYR A 712 -29.92 18.75 -29.27
C TYR A 712 -31.41 18.79 -29.68
N ARG A 713 -32.16 19.75 -29.12
CA ARG A 713 -33.50 20.08 -29.59
C ARG A 713 -33.34 21.08 -30.75
N PRO A 714 -33.75 20.73 -31.99
CA PRO A 714 -33.64 21.69 -33.09
C PRO A 714 -34.45 22.96 -32.79
N ALA A 715 -33.91 24.12 -33.20
CA ALA A 715 -34.50 25.43 -32.91
C ALA A 715 -35.98 25.55 -33.32
N ASN A 716 -36.38 24.81 -34.35
CA ASN A 716 -37.75 24.82 -34.89
C ASN A 716 -38.77 24.07 -34.01
N TYR A 717 -38.33 23.45 -32.91
CA TYR A 717 -39.21 22.77 -31.95
C TYR A 717 -39.49 23.62 -30.69
N GLY A 718 -39.15 24.92 -30.68
CA GLY A 718 -39.54 25.83 -29.60
C GLY A 718 -41.03 26.17 -29.69
N GLY A 719 -41.81 25.69 -28.73
CA GLY A 719 -43.20 26.09 -28.47
C GLY A 719 -43.33 26.56 -27.04
#